data_AF-A0A1F0MMV5-F1
#
_entry.id   AF-A0A1F0MMV5-F1
#
_cell.length_a   1.000
_cell.length_b   1.000
_cell.length_c   1.000
_cell.angle_alpha   90.00
_cell.angle_beta   90.00
_cell.angle_gamma   90.00
#
_symmetry.space_group_name_H-M   'P 1'
#
loop_
_entity.id
_entity.type
_entity.pdbx_description
1 polymer ?
#
loop_
_entity_poly.entity_id
_entity_poly.type
_entity_poly.pdbx_seq_one_letter_code
_entity_poly.pdbx_strand_id
1 'polypeptide(L)'
;MEVTTEAESGLHTVDVSKGRVSWLYFNHSNTAVSLLQNPLYMDAAADGVPVTYAADETEVAESSEGGVDTVTLTHVDDYAQVEMVRTFRITGDTVDVDVQLRNLSEEDRELSLTLAHGTLGTSNQVRATREGDALDVRVGEDYKLKTEFPSAVSIGAGQDRDAALDDAAHGEWKDAEEKNARFQVGEYASTTAPGDTFHVQMKLSVEMAEGLADSDGDGFPDRWELEGFTTSDGTEFPLNAWGADPQKPDLFLQLNWMKSEWETLGCAARTHYAPTPADFAAFTACSRANTNTYRPSRESLNQLVKVFDRRGIRLHIDAGEYYTNIPGYTNHHGGPTEDYEKYYFGGGSKPSQFPGVKLMQERDRLLGPRADVFRVGIIGGQQSPSNYSSGTGLVRDGAFYVAKNDFMTSQEQLRNTILHEYGHNLGLTHSGGYHLQRPDSDYVPNYRSVMNYLYQFAHFDYSDTQSRPDANTPLPRACTDGSVRCYTGDYDIAPDWDHVEMVNGRVGSAQGMAGTSTPDGNNGSGQDGQEGSRPDYEDVETTHQSDVTVRDLEKNAAQYNDGKAGFRVRKNPYNPNVIVANRSDSTVAVEVTNLGHRPHNYTVEASYPGGKWSETVEVASALSNSSKKALSVPIANTTGYDKATMPIQFRVYNESGRLVADETQEFSVLTYTKADMQKLIDELTRTNSPLLAEAKSAFGTPDPGLRGASVTSPITTRPNATLTTPTRKPGVTDLGPAAPTKPTEPTEPTATPTPTTTAKTAPDSAPAAAQGSSTAGIAIGVILGLLTVLGIGVGVAAQAGLF
;
A
#
# COMPACT_ATOMS: atom_id res chain seq x y z
N MET A 1 -29.87 -19.84 -2.14
CA MET A 1 -28.71 -20.74 -2.01
C MET A 1 -27.56 -20.03 -2.67
N GLU A 2 -26.50 -19.80 -1.91
CA GLU A 2 -25.40 -18.95 -2.36
C GLU A 2 -24.33 -19.80 -3.01
N VAL A 3 -24.10 -19.59 -4.30
CA VAL A 3 -22.99 -20.16 -5.06
C VAL A 3 -22.00 -19.03 -5.30
N THR A 4 -20.79 -19.17 -4.79
CA THR A 4 -19.70 -18.21 -4.98
C THR A 4 -18.61 -18.87 -5.82
N THR A 5 -18.25 -18.23 -6.93
CA THR A 5 -17.22 -18.74 -7.84
C THR A 5 -15.84 -18.32 -7.33
N GLU A 6 -14.80 -19.05 -7.73
CA GLU A 6 -13.40 -18.66 -7.46
C GLU A 6 -12.87 -17.61 -8.47
N ALA A 7 -13.76 -16.91 -9.19
CA ALA A 7 -13.36 -15.97 -10.24
C ALA A 7 -13.02 -14.58 -9.65
N GLU A 8 -11.80 -14.11 -9.92
CA GLU A 8 -11.31 -12.80 -9.47
C GLU A 8 -12.10 -11.63 -10.08
N SER A 9 -12.70 -11.84 -11.26
CA SER A 9 -13.61 -10.89 -11.93
C SER A 9 -14.67 -11.65 -12.73
N GLY A 10 -15.77 -10.97 -13.06
CA GLY A 10 -16.94 -11.58 -13.69
C GLY A 10 -18.02 -11.91 -12.67
N LEU A 11 -18.70 -13.04 -12.82
CA LEU A 11 -19.77 -13.48 -11.93
C LEU A 11 -19.19 -14.06 -10.62
N HIS A 12 -19.30 -13.30 -9.53
CA HIS A 12 -18.73 -13.65 -8.23
C HIS A 12 -19.70 -14.50 -7.39
N THR A 13 -20.96 -14.07 -7.24
CA THR A 13 -21.95 -14.77 -6.41
C THR A 13 -23.31 -14.85 -7.09
N VAL A 14 -23.99 -15.98 -6.95
CA VAL A 14 -25.39 -16.18 -7.32
C VAL A 14 -26.16 -16.65 -6.09
N ASP A 15 -27.10 -15.86 -5.59
CA ASP A 15 -28.11 -16.35 -4.65
C ASP A 15 -29.31 -16.89 -5.43
N VAL A 16 -29.30 -18.21 -5.63
CA VAL A 16 -30.38 -19.01 -6.22
C VAL A 16 -31.53 -19.08 -5.21
N SER A 17 -32.51 -18.20 -5.37
CA SER A 17 -33.61 -18.06 -4.43
C SER A 17 -34.70 -19.10 -4.67
N LYS A 18 -35.21 -19.68 -3.58
CA LYS A 18 -36.43 -20.50 -3.63
C LYS A 18 -37.66 -19.68 -4.06
N GLY A 19 -37.65 -18.37 -3.83
CA GLY A 19 -38.71 -17.44 -4.23
C GLY A 19 -38.65 -17.04 -5.71
N ARG A 20 -39.39 -15.97 -6.04
CA ARG A 20 -39.53 -15.38 -7.39
C ARG A 20 -38.24 -14.74 -7.94
N VAL A 21 -37.36 -14.25 -7.08
CA VAL A 21 -36.22 -13.39 -7.45
C VAL A 21 -34.91 -13.99 -6.94
N SER A 22 -34.02 -14.35 -7.85
CA SER A 22 -32.62 -14.70 -7.56
C SER A 22 -31.72 -13.49 -7.79
N TRP A 23 -30.56 -13.47 -7.14
CA TRP A 23 -29.62 -12.33 -7.20
C TRP A 23 -28.29 -12.75 -7.83
N LEU A 24 -27.85 -11.98 -8.81
CA LEU A 24 -26.56 -12.16 -9.49
C LEU A 24 -25.66 -10.98 -9.08
N TYR A 25 -24.45 -11.29 -8.65
CA TYR A 25 -23.45 -10.32 -8.21
C TYR A 25 -22.20 -10.47 -9.08
N PHE A 26 -21.88 -9.44 -9.85
CA PHE A 26 -20.66 -9.40 -10.67
C PHE A 26 -19.61 -8.54 -9.99
N ASN A 27 -18.42 -9.11 -9.84
CA ASN A 27 -17.23 -8.42 -9.35
C ASN A 27 -16.36 -7.98 -10.53
N HIS A 28 -15.51 -6.99 -10.29
CA HIS A 28 -14.57 -6.45 -11.25
C HIS A 28 -13.16 -6.56 -10.66
N SER A 29 -12.14 -6.81 -11.49
CA SER A 29 -10.74 -6.94 -11.03
C SER A 29 -10.25 -5.64 -10.38
N ASN A 30 -10.47 -4.51 -11.05
CA ASN A 30 -10.39 -3.19 -10.41
C ASN A 30 -11.48 -3.04 -9.32
N THR A 31 -11.05 -3.05 -8.06
CA THR A 31 -11.90 -2.98 -6.86
C THR A 31 -12.57 -1.62 -6.62
N ALA A 32 -12.23 -0.58 -7.38
CA ALA A 32 -12.92 0.71 -7.35
C ALA A 32 -14.22 0.71 -8.17
N VAL A 33 -14.39 -0.24 -9.10
CA VAL A 33 -15.66 -0.48 -9.77
C VAL A 33 -16.58 -1.19 -8.78
N SER A 34 -17.74 -0.60 -8.50
CA SER A 34 -18.69 -1.17 -7.55
C SER A 34 -19.23 -2.53 -8.05
N LEU A 35 -19.41 -3.46 -7.10
CA LEU A 35 -20.07 -4.75 -7.32
C LEU A 35 -21.43 -4.53 -8.03
N LEU A 36 -21.60 -5.17 -9.18
CA LEU A 36 -22.82 -5.04 -9.96
C LEU A 36 -23.88 -6.00 -9.43
N GLN A 37 -24.89 -5.47 -8.72
CA GLN A 37 -26.03 -6.24 -8.24
C GLN A 37 -27.18 -6.23 -9.27
N ASN A 38 -27.51 -7.43 -9.76
CA ASN A 38 -28.55 -7.65 -10.76
C ASN A 38 -29.61 -8.66 -10.26
N PRO A 39 -30.89 -8.28 -10.10
CA PRO A 39 -31.95 -9.24 -9.87
C PRO A 39 -32.34 -9.98 -11.15
N LEU A 40 -32.64 -11.28 -11.00
CA LEU A 40 -33.32 -12.11 -11.99
C LEU A 40 -34.69 -12.52 -11.44
N TYR A 41 -35.75 -11.97 -12.03
CA TYR A 41 -37.14 -12.32 -11.75
C TYR A 41 -37.57 -13.46 -12.67
N MET A 42 -38.30 -14.42 -12.09
CA MET A 42 -38.99 -15.48 -12.81
C MET A 42 -40.47 -15.38 -12.46
N ASP A 43 -41.33 -15.36 -13.47
CA ASP A 43 -42.77 -15.17 -13.28
C ASP A 43 -43.53 -16.16 -14.16
N ALA A 44 -43.90 -17.31 -13.57
CA ALA A 44 -44.66 -18.35 -14.26
C ALA A 44 -46.17 -18.17 -14.06
N ALA A 45 -46.96 -18.54 -15.07
CA ALA A 45 -48.41 -18.61 -14.97
C ALA A 45 -48.98 -19.79 -15.77
N ALA A 46 -50.19 -20.23 -15.40
CA ALA A 46 -50.95 -21.26 -16.08
C ALA A 46 -52.40 -20.75 -16.32
N ASP A 47 -52.78 -20.56 -17.58
CA ASP A 47 -53.98 -19.84 -18.04
C ASP A 47 -54.14 -18.45 -17.39
N GLY A 48 -53.01 -17.75 -17.21
CA GLY A 48 -52.96 -16.45 -16.54
C GLY A 48 -53.10 -16.49 -15.01
N VAL A 49 -53.23 -17.67 -14.39
CA VAL A 49 -53.12 -17.84 -12.93
C VAL A 49 -51.62 -17.90 -12.56
N PRO A 50 -51.09 -16.98 -11.74
CA PRO A 50 -49.68 -17.01 -11.36
C PRO A 50 -49.33 -18.28 -10.58
N VAL A 51 -48.22 -18.91 -10.93
CA VAL A 51 -47.62 -19.98 -10.13
C VAL A 51 -46.99 -19.34 -8.89
N THR A 52 -47.30 -19.89 -7.73
CA THR A 52 -46.80 -19.42 -6.44
C THR A 52 -45.42 -20.02 -6.12
N TYR A 53 -44.76 -19.46 -5.11
CA TYR A 53 -43.43 -19.89 -4.67
C TYR A 53 -43.47 -20.18 -3.17
N ALA A 54 -43.65 -21.45 -2.78
CA ALA A 54 -43.55 -21.86 -1.38
C ALA A 54 -42.11 -22.28 -1.04
N ALA A 55 -41.36 -21.40 -0.37
CA ALA A 55 -39.94 -21.61 -0.07
C ALA A 55 -39.69 -22.82 0.88
N ASP A 56 -40.62 -23.10 1.79
CA ASP A 56 -40.50 -24.25 2.70
C ASP A 56 -40.80 -25.59 2.00
N GLU A 57 -41.50 -25.54 0.86
CA GLU A 57 -41.96 -26.71 0.08
C GLU A 57 -41.18 -26.87 -1.25
N THR A 58 -40.20 -26.02 -1.51
CA THR A 58 -39.29 -26.13 -2.66
C THR A 58 -38.10 -27.02 -2.28
N GLU A 59 -37.99 -28.18 -2.93
CA GLU A 59 -36.83 -29.06 -2.85
C GLU A 59 -35.62 -28.43 -3.56
N VAL A 60 -34.41 -28.75 -3.08
CA VAL A 60 -33.15 -28.24 -3.63
C VAL A 60 -32.17 -29.39 -3.80
N ALA A 61 -31.55 -29.48 -4.98
CA ALA A 61 -30.44 -30.37 -5.27
C ALA A 61 -29.25 -29.55 -5.80
N GLU A 62 -28.05 -29.87 -5.33
CA GLU A 62 -26.81 -29.15 -5.64
C GLU A 62 -25.75 -30.15 -6.11
N SER A 63 -24.97 -29.76 -7.12
CA SER A 63 -23.86 -30.56 -7.65
C SER A 63 -22.84 -29.67 -8.34
N SER A 64 -21.55 -30.01 -8.21
CA SER A 64 -20.45 -29.35 -8.91
C SER A 64 -19.70 -30.37 -9.75
N GLU A 65 -19.63 -30.18 -11.06
CA GLU A 65 -18.89 -31.07 -11.98
C GLU A 65 -18.21 -30.24 -13.08
N GLY A 66 -16.92 -30.53 -13.34
CA GLY A 66 -16.18 -29.92 -14.45
C GLY A 66 -15.94 -28.40 -14.35
N GLY A 67 -16.09 -27.79 -13.17
CA GLY A 67 -16.02 -26.34 -12.98
C GLY A 67 -17.34 -25.61 -13.25
N VAL A 68 -18.45 -26.35 -13.29
CA VAL A 68 -19.82 -25.81 -13.38
C VAL A 68 -20.58 -26.19 -12.12
N ASP A 69 -21.02 -25.18 -11.36
CA ASP A 69 -21.91 -25.37 -10.22
C ASP A 69 -23.35 -25.38 -10.68
N THR A 70 -24.10 -26.41 -10.28
CA THR A 70 -25.50 -26.61 -10.68
C THR A 70 -26.41 -26.65 -9.46
N VAL A 71 -27.41 -25.76 -9.44
CA VAL A 71 -28.47 -25.72 -8.41
C VAL A 71 -29.81 -25.96 -9.08
N THR A 72 -30.51 -27.01 -8.65
CA THR A 72 -31.85 -27.38 -9.13
C THR A 72 -32.87 -27.16 -8.02
N LEU A 73 -33.89 -26.35 -8.30
CA LEU A 73 -35.04 -26.10 -7.43
C LEU A 73 -36.28 -26.79 -8.00
N THR A 74 -36.92 -27.68 -7.25
CA THR A 74 -38.19 -28.32 -7.65
C THR A 74 -39.30 -27.89 -6.72
N HIS A 75 -40.40 -27.39 -7.28
CA HIS A 75 -41.59 -26.98 -6.52
C HIS A 75 -42.87 -27.43 -7.25
N VAL A 76 -43.88 -27.87 -6.50
CA VAL A 76 -45.21 -28.18 -7.01
C VAL A 76 -46.19 -27.18 -6.42
N ASP A 77 -46.93 -26.47 -7.28
CA ASP A 77 -48.05 -25.64 -6.89
C ASP A 77 -49.36 -26.41 -7.16
N ASP A 78 -49.98 -26.90 -6.08
CA ASP A 78 -51.26 -27.60 -6.13
C ASP A 78 -52.44 -26.70 -6.56
N TYR A 79 -52.36 -25.38 -6.39
CA TYR A 79 -53.41 -24.45 -6.82
C TYR A 79 -53.29 -24.12 -8.31
N ALA A 80 -52.08 -23.82 -8.76
CA ALA A 80 -51.79 -23.59 -10.18
C ALA A 80 -51.73 -24.91 -10.99
N GLN A 81 -51.68 -26.09 -10.35
CA GLN A 81 -51.55 -27.41 -10.97
C GLN A 81 -50.32 -27.51 -11.90
N VAL A 82 -49.18 -27.02 -11.42
CA VAL A 82 -47.90 -27.00 -12.15
C VAL A 82 -46.76 -27.48 -11.25
N GLU A 83 -45.90 -28.34 -11.79
CA GLU A 83 -44.57 -28.63 -11.25
C GLU A 83 -43.54 -27.76 -11.97
N MET A 84 -42.80 -26.96 -11.22
CA MET A 84 -41.76 -26.06 -11.71
C MET A 84 -40.38 -26.54 -11.27
N VAL A 85 -39.52 -26.86 -12.23
CA VAL A 85 -38.09 -27.15 -12.01
C VAL A 85 -37.28 -25.98 -12.54
N ARG A 86 -36.37 -25.42 -11.73
CA ARG A 86 -35.46 -24.33 -12.12
C ARG A 86 -34.02 -24.79 -11.91
N THR A 87 -33.26 -24.90 -12.99
CA THR A 87 -31.87 -25.35 -12.98
C THR A 87 -30.96 -24.19 -13.35
N PHE A 88 -30.12 -23.76 -12.42
CA PHE A 88 -29.07 -22.78 -12.64
C PHE A 88 -27.76 -23.53 -12.85
N ARG A 89 -27.02 -23.23 -13.93
CA ARG A 89 -25.66 -23.70 -14.20
C ARG A 89 -24.75 -22.48 -14.22
N ILE A 90 -23.74 -22.48 -13.38
CA ILE A 90 -22.99 -21.30 -12.96
C ILE A 90 -21.50 -21.53 -13.22
N THR A 91 -20.85 -20.58 -13.89
CA THR A 91 -19.40 -20.47 -14.08
C THR A 91 -18.95 -19.05 -13.72
N GLY A 92 -17.65 -18.78 -13.66
CA GLY A 92 -17.13 -17.43 -13.40
C GLY A 92 -17.53 -16.35 -14.42
N ASP A 93 -18.01 -16.77 -15.61
CA ASP A 93 -18.35 -15.92 -16.75
C ASP A 93 -19.80 -16.06 -17.24
N THR A 94 -20.55 -17.09 -16.81
CA THR A 94 -21.91 -17.35 -17.29
C THR A 94 -22.88 -17.86 -16.22
N VAL A 95 -24.16 -17.51 -16.40
CA VAL A 95 -25.30 -18.17 -15.77
C VAL A 95 -26.24 -18.66 -16.87
N ASP A 96 -26.42 -19.98 -16.95
CA ASP A 96 -27.44 -20.63 -17.76
C ASP A 96 -28.60 -21.07 -16.88
N VAL A 97 -29.81 -20.66 -17.22
CA VAL A 97 -31.04 -20.90 -16.46
C VAL A 97 -32.01 -21.67 -17.34
N ASP A 98 -32.27 -22.92 -16.97
CA ASP A 98 -33.30 -23.78 -17.57
C ASP A 98 -34.50 -23.87 -16.61
N VAL A 99 -35.69 -23.47 -17.08
CA VAL A 99 -36.95 -23.53 -16.33
C VAL A 99 -37.92 -24.45 -17.05
N GLN A 100 -38.45 -25.42 -16.32
CA GLN A 100 -39.37 -26.43 -16.81
C GLN A 100 -40.69 -26.32 -16.06
N LEU A 101 -41.80 -26.17 -16.78
CA LEU A 101 -43.15 -26.13 -16.22
C LEU A 101 -43.93 -27.34 -16.74
N ARG A 102 -44.20 -28.33 -15.87
CA ARG A 102 -44.99 -29.53 -16.21
C ARG A 102 -46.45 -29.32 -15.83
N ASN A 103 -47.36 -29.53 -16.78
CA ASN A 103 -48.80 -29.44 -16.56
C ASN A 103 -49.28 -30.67 -15.76
N LEU A 104 -49.79 -30.44 -14.54
CA LEU A 104 -50.31 -31.51 -13.68
C LEU A 104 -51.82 -31.72 -13.78
N SER A 105 -52.52 -30.87 -14.54
CA SER A 105 -53.97 -30.94 -14.72
C SER A 105 -54.39 -32.01 -15.76
N GLU A 106 -55.70 -32.28 -15.85
CA GLU A 106 -56.28 -33.20 -16.83
C GLU A 106 -56.61 -32.55 -18.19
N GLU A 107 -56.35 -31.25 -18.39
CA GLU A 107 -56.67 -30.50 -19.61
C GLU A 107 -55.44 -29.84 -20.25
N ASP A 108 -55.51 -29.50 -21.54
CA ASP A 108 -54.49 -28.69 -22.23
C ASP A 108 -54.52 -27.25 -21.69
N ARG A 109 -53.37 -26.69 -21.31
CA ARG A 109 -53.29 -25.37 -20.65
C ARG A 109 -52.22 -24.48 -21.25
N GLU A 110 -52.44 -23.17 -21.25
CA GLU A 110 -51.41 -22.21 -21.61
C GLU A 110 -50.45 -22.04 -20.43
N LEU A 111 -49.23 -22.52 -20.57
CA LEU A 111 -48.15 -22.25 -19.62
C LEU A 111 -47.32 -21.10 -20.15
N SER A 112 -47.07 -20.10 -19.32
CA SER A 112 -46.22 -18.96 -19.65
C SER A 112 -45.16 -18.72 -18.58
N LEU A 113 -44.05 -18.12 -19.00
CA LEU A 113 -42.97 -17.68 -18.15
C LEU A 113 -42.47 -16.33 -18.66
N THR A 114 -42.25 -15.41 -17.74
CA THR A 114 -41.51 -14.16 -18.00
C THR A 114 -40.20 -14.23 -17.23
N LEU A 115 -39.08 -14.02 -17.93
CA LEU A 115 -37.76 -13.88 -17.33
C LEU A 115 -37.32 -12.43 -17.47
N ALA A 116 -37.06 -11.76 -16.35
CA ALA A 116 -36.64 -10.36 -16.35
C ALA A 116 -35.34 -10.19 -15.57
N HIS A 117 -34.31 -9.65 -16.24
CA HIS A 117 -33.01 -9.34 -15.66
C HIS A 117 -32.88 -7.82 -15.53
N GLY A 118 -32.39 -7.33 -14.38
CA GLY A 118 -32.24 -5.90 -14.12
C GLY A 118 -30.85 -5.54 -13.60
N THR A 119 -30.50 -4.26 -13.66
CA THR A 119 -29.25 -3.71 -13.12
C THR A 119 -29.53 -2.53 -12.20
N LEU A 120 -29.23 -2.69 -10.90
CA LEU A 120 -29.66 -1.73 -9.88
C LEU A 120 -28.71 -0.53 -9.66
N GLY A 121 -27.46 -0.61 -10.11
CA GLY A 121 -26.48 0.49 -9.96
C GLY A 121 -26.96 1.79 -10.61
N THR A 122 -27.21 2.83 -9.83
CA THR A 122 -27.86 4.07 -10.29
C THR A 122 -26.92 5.06 -10.97
N SER A 123 -25.60 4.94 -10.77
CA SER A 123 -24.56 5.80 -11.34
C SER A 123 -24.42 5.67 -12.86
N ASN A 124 -24.47 4.44 -13.37
CA ASN A 124 -24.13 4.13 -14.75
C ASN A 124 -25.38 4.11 -15.66
N GLN A 125 -25.20 4.57 -16.91
CA GLN A 125 -26.19 4.35 -17.95
C GLN A 125 -26.12 2.89 -18.40
N VAL A 126 -27.29 2.25 -18.49
CA VAL A 126 -27.44 0.88 -18.99
C VAL A 126 -28.14 0.95 -20.34
N ARG A 127 -27.45 0.51 -21.39
CA ARG A 127 -27.96 0.50 -22.76
C ARG A 127 -27.82 -0.87 -23.38
N ALA A 128 -28.68 -1.25 -24.31
CA ALA A 128 -28.50 -2.49 -25.07
C ALA A 128 -28.80 -2.32 -26.54
N THR A 129 -28.12 -3.12 -27.35
CA THR A 129 -28.45 -3.38 -28.76
C THR A 129 -28.94 -4.81 -28.92
N ARG A 130 -29.93 -5.01 -29.80
CA ARG A 130 -30.50 -6.32 -30.11
C ARG A 130 -29.83 -6.97 -31.31
N GLU A 131 -29.58 -8.28 -31.20
CA GLU A 131 -29.23 -9.19 -32.28
C GLU A 131 -30.12 -10.43 -32.17
N GLY A 132 -31.27 -10.45 -32.87
CA GLY A 132 -32.17 -11.61 -32.88
C GLY A 132 -32.85 -11.87 -31.54
N ASP A 133 -32.46 -12.95 -30.84
CA ASP A 133 -32.90 -13.32 -29.49
C ASP A 133 -31.87 -12.99 -28.39
N ALA A 134 -30.78 -12.31 -28.74
CA ALA A 134 -29.76 -11.84 -27.81
C ALA A 134 -29.73 -10.30 -27.69
N LEU A 135 -29.33 -9.83 -26.51
CA LEU A 135 -29.13 -8.43 -26.17
C LEU A 135 -27.69 -8.23 -25.67
N ASP A 136 -26.91 -7.40 -26.38
CA ASP A 136 -25.62 -6.92 -25.91
C ASP A 136 -25.85 -5.67 -25.04
N VAL A 137 -25.70 -5.82 -23.72
CA VAL A 137 -25.96 -4.79 -22.70
C VAL A 137 -24.64 -4.15 -22.26
N ARG A 138 -24.53 -2.82 -22.32
CA ARG A 138 -23.42 -2.05 -21.78
C ARG A 138 -23.84 -1.33 -20.50
N VAL A 139 -23.06 -1.49 -19.43
CA VAL A 139 -23.22 -0.77 -18.15
C VAL A 139 -22.06 0.20 -18.02
N GLY A 140 -22.25 1.46 -18.45
CA GLY A 140 -21.17 2.44 -18.51
C GLY A 140 -20.03 2.04 -19.45
N GLU A 141 -18.77 2.25 -19.02
CA GLU A 141 -17.59 1.63 -19.63
C GLU A 141 -17.20 0.30 -18.95
N ASP A 142 -17.80 -0.01 -17.79
CA ASP A 142 -17.24 -0.95 -16.80
C ASP A 142 -17.61 -2.41 -17.08
N TYR A 143 -18.83 -2.69 -17.58
CA TYR A 143 -19.27 -4.05 -17.90
C TYR A 143 -19.96 -4.13 -19.26
N LYS A 144 -19.69 -5.22 -20.00
CA LYS A 144 -20.51 -5.67 -21.13
C LYS A 144 -21.14 -7.02 -20.75
N LEU A 145 -22.47 -7.08 -20.71
CA LEU A 145 -23.22 -8.32 -20.50
C LEU A 145 -23.86 -8.74 -21.83
N LYS A 146 -24.02 -10.05 -22.05
CA LYS A 146 -24.84 -10.58 -23.13
C LYS A 146 -25.96 -11.43 -22.55
N THR A 147 -27.20 -10.98 -22.74
CA THR A 147 -28.41 -11.69 -22.30
C THR A 147 -29.08 -12.35 -23.49
N GLU A 148 -29.16 -13.68 -23.48
CA GLU A 148 -29.75 -14.50 -24.53
C GLU A 148 -31.09 -15.06 -24.01
N PHE A 149 -32.16 -14.93 -24.81
CA PHE A 149 -33.51 -15.41 -24.49
C PHE A 149 -34.02 -16.43 -25.55
N PRO A 150 -33.42 -17.63 -25.67
CA PRO A 150 -33.68 -18.55 -26.77
C PRO A 150 -35.15 -18.97 -26.87
N SER A 151 -35.73 -18.80 -28.05
CA SER A 151 -37.15 -19.10 -28.35
C SER A 151 -38.19 -18.24 -27.60
N ALA A 152 -37.81 -17.07 -27.09
CA ALA A 152 -38.77 -16.10 -26.58
C ALA A 152 -39.76 -15.64 -27.66
N VAL A 153 -41.02 -15.45 -27.27
CA VAL A 153 -42.09 -14.93 -28.13
C VAL A 153 -41.90 -13.43 -28.37
N SER A 154 -41.47 -12.71 -27.33
CA SER A 154 -41.15 -11.28 -27.33
C SER A 154 -39.93 -11.03 -26.44
N ILE A 155 -39.18 -9.97 -26.77
CA ILE A 155 -38.06 -9.46 -25.97
C ILE A 155 -38.17 -7.94 -25.92
N GLY A 156 -38.07 -7.37 -24.72
CA GLY A 156 -38.17 -5.92 -24.47
C GLY A 156 -37.08 -5.41 -23.53
N ALA A 157 -36.84 -4.10 -23.56
CA ALA A 157 -35.92 -3.43 -22.67
C ALA A 157 -36.46 -2.08 -22.19
N GLY A 158 -36.13 -1.70 -20.96
CA GLY A 158 -36.64 -0.49 -20.34
C GLY A 158 -35.80 0.04 -19.18
N GLN A 159 -36.16 1.23 -18.73
CA GLN A 159 -35.56 1.91 -17.56
C GLN A 159 -35.98 1.27 -16.22
N ASP A 160 -37.05 0.49 -16.23
CA ASP A 160 -37.62 -0.26 -15.12
C ASP A 160 -38.30 -1.53 -15.70
N ARG A 161 -38.67 -2.49 -14.84
CA ARG A 161 -39.22 -3.77 -15.30
C ARG A 161 -40.57 -3.60 -16.01
N ASP A 162 -41.41 -2.67 -15.57
CA ASP A 162 -42.76 -2.52 -16.13
C ASP A 162 -42.69 -1.85 -17.51
N ALA A 163 -41.74 -0.92 -17.72
CA ALA A 163 -41.39 -0.39 -19.04
C ALA A 163 -40.78 -1.44 -19.99
N ALA A 164 -39.97 -2.38 -19.47
CA ALA A 164 -39.42 -3.46 -20.27
C ALA A 164 -40.49 -4.50 -20.68
N LEU A 165 -41.52 -4.70 -19.85
CA LEU A 165 -42.70 -5.51 -20.18
C LEU A 165 -43.58 -4.83 -21.25
N ASP A 166 -43.82 -3.53 -21.13
CA ASP A 166 -44.56 -2.76 -22.15
C ASP A 166 -43.83 -2.78 -23.51
N ASP A 167 -42.48 -2.66 -23.52
CA ASP A 167 -41.67 -2.78 -24.73
C ASP A 167 -41.70 -4.20 -25.33
N ALA A 168 -41.75 -5.25 -24.50
CA ALA A 168 -41.90 -6.64 -24.99
C ALA A 168 -43.29 -6.89 -25.60
N ALA A 169 -44.35 -6.42 -24.95
CA ALA A 169 -45.72 -6.65 -25.40
C ALA A 169 -46.15 -5.77 -26.60
N HIS A 170 -45.60 -4.56 -26.71
CA HIS A 170 -46.10 -3.52 -27.62
C HIS A 170 -45.01 -2.78 -28.43
N GLY A 171 -43.73 -2.96 -28.12
CA GLY A 171 -42.63 -2.26 -28.76
C GLY A 171 -42.23 -2.86 -30.12
N GLU A 172 -41.84 -1.99 -31.06
CA GLU A 172 -41.00 -2.40 -32.19
C GLU A 172 -39.53 -2.15 -31.80
N TRP A 173 -38.74 -3.19 -31.57
CA TRP A 173 -37.28 -3.07 -31.39
C TRP A 173 -36.56 -3.65 -32.61
N LYS A 174 -35.85 -2.79 -33.36
CA LYS A 174 -35.07 -3.20 -34.54
C LYS A 174 -33.66 -3.66 -34.12
N ASP A 175 -33.10 -4.61 -34.86
CA ASP A 175 -31.70 -5.02 -34.67
C ASP A 175 -30.76 -3.81 -34.79
N ALA A 176 -29.72 -3.78 -33.95
CA ALA A 176 -28.77 -2.67 -33.79
C ALA A 176 -29.35 -1.30 -33.35
N GLU A 177 -30.64 -1.20 -33.01
CA GLU A 177 -31.19 -0.02 -32.32
C GLU A 177 -30.80 -0.05 -30.84
N GLU A 178 -30.21 1.04 -30.33
CA GLU A 178 -29.80 1.16 -28.93
C GLU A 178 -30.95 1.69 -28.06
N LYS A 179 -31.35 0.94 -27.04
CA LYS A 179 -32.37 1.33 -26.05
C LYS A 179 -31.78 1.44 -24.63
N ASN A 180 -32.48 2.16 -23.75
CA ASN A 180 -32.26 2.02 -22.31
C ASN A 180 -32.65 0.60 -21.89
N ALA A 181 -31.73 -0.10 -21.24
CA ALA A 181 -31.87 -1.51 -20.90
C ALA A 181 -31.51 -1.78 -19.44
N ARG A 182 -31.87 -0.86 -18.53
CA ARG A 182 -31.73 -1.10 -17.08
C ARG A 182 -32.47 -2.37 -16.63
N PHE A 183 -33.54 -2.73 -17.33
CA PHE A 183 -34.17 -4.04 -17.29
C PHE A 183 -34.29 -4.60 -18.72
N GLN A 184 -34.14 -5.91 -18.86
CA GLN A 184 -34.43 -6.67 -20.07
C GLN A 184 -35.38 -7.81 -19.74
N VAL A 185 -36.29 -8.13 -20.66
CA VAL A 185 -37.34 -9.15 -20.48
C VAL A 185 -37.39 -10.06 -21.70
N GLY A 186 -37.53 -11.37 -21.47
CA GLY A 186 -38.02 -12.33 -22.46
C GLY A 186 -39.34 -12.94 -21.98
N GLU A 187 -40.36 -12.96 -22.83
CA GLU A 187 -41.65 -13.62 -22.55
C GLU A 187 -41.81 -14.91 -23.35
N TYR A 188 -42.36 -15.93 -22.70
CA TYR A 188 -42.49 -17.27 -23.24
C TYR A 188 -43.90 -17.79 -22.95
N ALA A 189 -44.55 -18.40 -23.93
CA ALA A 189 -45.86 -19.05 -23.75
C ALA A 189 -46.04 -20.25 -24.68
N SER A 190 -46.64 -21.32 -24.18
CA SER A 190 -47.05 -22.48 -24.99
C SER A 190 -48.25 -23.20 -24.39
N THR A 191 -49.20 -23.60 -25.24
CA THR A 191 -50.19 -24.62 -24.88
C THR A 191 -49.46 -25.95 -24.62
N THR A 192 -49.70 -26.56 -23.47
CA THR A 192 -49.00 -27.76 -22.98
C THR A 192 -50.02 -28.79 -22.52
N ALA A 193 -49.90 -30.02 -23.03
CA ALA A 193 -50.84 -31.10 -22.75
C ALA A 193 -50.68 -31.69 -21.33
N PRO A 194 -51.67 -32.43 -20.80
CA PRO A 194 -51.58 -33.13 -19.51
C PRO A 194 -50.33 -34.00 -19.37
N GLY A 195 -49.50 -33.69 -18.38
CA GLY A 195 -48.25 -34.40 -18.09
C GLY A 195 -47.04 -33.99 -18.93
N ASP A 196 -47.22 -33.21 -19.99
CA ASP A 196 -46.12 -32.67 -20.80
C ASP A 196 -45.45 -31.46 -20.10
N THR A 197 -44.22 -31.16 -20.54
CA THR A 197 -43.36 -30.14 -19.93
C THR A 197 -43.02 -29.04 -20.93
N PHE A 198 -43.25 -27.79 -20.54
CA PHE A 198 -42.80 -26.60 -21.25
C PHE A 198 -41.40 -26.21 -20.77
N HIS A 199 -40.46 -26.05 -21.70
CA HIS A 199 -39.06 -25.72 -21.42
C HIS A 199 -38.74 -24.30 -21.85
N VAL A 200 -38.07 -23.54 -20.99
CA VAL A 200 -37.61 -22.18 -21.24
C VAL A 200 -36.15 -22.06 -20.80
N GLN A 201 -35.33 -21.38 -21.59
CA GLN A 201 -33.93 -21.13 -21.27
C GLN A 201 -33.64 -19.62 -21.28
N MET A 202 -32.71 -19.18 -20.44
CA MET A 202 -32.06 -17.87 -20.55
C MET A 202 -30.59 -18.06 -20.21
N LYS A 203 -29.70 -17.44 -21.00
CA LYS A 203 -28.27 -17.42 -20.71
C LYS A 203 -27.78 -16.00 -20.55
N LEU A 204 -27.05 -15.74 -19.48
CA LEU A 204 -26.35 -14.48 -19.24
C LEU A 204 -24.86 -14.75 -19.25
N SER A 205 -24.12 -14.00 -20.06
CA SER A 205 -22.64 -14.05 -20.13
C SER A 205 -22.07 -12.67 -19.81
N VAL A 206 -20.91 -12.58 -19.16
CA VAL A 206 -20.19 -11.32 -18.91
C VAL A 206 -18.89 -11.27 -19.71
N GLU A 207 -18.69 -10.18 -20.44
CA GLU A 207 -17.43 -9.82 -21.08
C GLU A 207 -16.92 -8.53 -20.42
N MET A 208 -15.68 -8.55 -19.92
CA MET A 208 -15.02 -7.34 -19.43
C MET A 208 -14.74 -6.41 -20.62
N ALA A 209 -14.90 -5.09 -20.44
CA ALA A 209 -14.51 -4.15 -21.49
C ALA A 209 -12.98 -4.14 -21.62
N GLU A 210 -12.45 -4.42 -22.83
CA GLU A 210 -10.99 -4.50 -23.09
C GLU A 210 -10.18 -3.26 -22.63
N GLY A 211 -10.83 -2.12 -22.41
CA GLY A 211 -10.21 -0.91 -21.88
C GLY A 211 -10.03 -0.86 -20.35
N LEU A 212 -10.47 -1.86 -19.59
CA LEU A 212 -10.35 -1.90 -18.12
C LEU A 212 -9.75 -3.21 -17.60
N ALA A 213 -9.12 -4.00 -18.49
CA ALA A 213 -8.21 -5.05 -18.08
C ALA A 213 -7.06 -4.43 -17.26
N ASP A 214 -6.74 -5.07 -16.15
CA ASP A 214 -5.60 -4.84 -15.28
C ASP A 214 -4.97 -6.24 -15.17
N SER A 215 -3.95 -6.47 -15.98
CA SER A 215 -3.40 -7.80 -16.27
C SER A 215 -2.42 -8.29 -15.21
N ASP A 216 -2.00 -7.44 -14.28
CA ASP A 216 -1.08 -7.81 -13.19
C ASP A 216 -1.59 -7.52 -11.77
N GLY A 217 -2.71 -6.81 -11.64
CA GLY A 217 -3.48 -6.62 -10.42
C GLY A 217 -2.99 -5.49 -9.53
N ASP A 218 -2.27 -4.51 -10.07
CA ASP A 218 -1.72 -3.40 -9.29
C ASP A 218 -2.70 -2.24 -9.02
N GLY A 219 -3.83 -2.21 -9.74
CA GLY A 219 -4.86 -1.19 -9.67
C GLY A 219 -4.86 -0.19 -10.83
N PHE A 220 -3.94 -0.33 -11.79
CA PHE A 220 -3.90 0.45 -13.03
C PHE A 220 -4.36 -0.42 -14.21
N PRO A 221 -5.37 0.00 -14.98
CA PRO A 221 -5.71 -0.66 -16.23
C PRO A 221 -4.56 -0.62 -17.24
N ASP A 222 -4.36 -1.70 -17.99
CA ASP A 222 -3.32 -1.87 -19.02
C ASP A 222 -3.24 -0.66 -19.97
N ARG A 223 -4.40 -0.11 -20.36
CA ARG A 223 -4.48 1.07 -21.24
C ARG A 223 -3.86 2.33 -20.60
N TRP A 224 -4.02 2.52 -19.29
CA TRP A 224 -3.47 3.67 -18.57
C TRP A 224 -1.96 3.57 -18.41
N GLU A 225 -1.42 2.37 -18.26
CA GLU A 225 0.02 2.16 -18.20
C GLU A 225 0.69 2.23 -19.58
N LEU A 226 -0.04 1.94 -20.66
CA LEU A 226 0.46 2.07 -22.04
C LEU A 226 0.35 3.52 -22.57
N GLU A 227 -0.72 4.25 -22.21
CA GLU A 227 -1.05 5.56 -22.79
C GLU A 227 -0.92 6.74 -21.79
N GLY A 228 -0.82 6.44 -20.50
CA GLY A 228 -1.13 7.39 -19.43
C GLY A 228 -2.65 7.51 -19.23
N PHE A 229 -3.07 8.29 -18.23
CA PHE A 229 -4.47 8.67 -18.07
C PHE A 229 -4.64 10.12 -17.65
N THR A 230 -5.83 10.67 -17.92
CA THR A 230 -6.25 12.00 -17.51
C THR A 230 -7.55 11.89 -16.72
N THR A 231 -7.54 12.40 -15.49
CA THR A 231 -8.71 12.44 -14.61
C THR A 231 -9.80 13.37 -15.14
N SER A 232 -11.02 13.25 -14.61
CA SER A 232 -12.14 14.13 -14.96
C SER A 232 -11.91 15.62 -14.66
N ASP A 233 -10.97 15.97 -13.77
CA ASP A 233 -10.55 17.35 -13.49
C ASP A 233 -9.41 17.86 -14.40
N GLY A 234 -8.91 17.03 -15.31
CA GLY A 234 -7.83 17.36 -16.25
C GLY A 234 -6.41 17.14 -15.72
N THR A 235 -6.24 16.47 -14.57
CA THR A 235 -4.90 16.09 -14.07
C THR A 235 -4.35 14.91 -14.87
N GLU A 236 -3.11 15.04 -15.37
CA GLU A 236 -2.48 14.05 -16.23
C GLU A 236 -1.46 13.17 -15.49
N PHE A 237 -1.54 11.87 -15.76
CA PHE A 237 -0.72 10.82 -15.17
C PHE A 237 -0.09 9.98 -16.28
N PRO A 238 1.08 10.38 -16.82
CA PRO A 238 1.77 9.64 -17.88
C PRO A 238 2.51 8.41 -17.30
N LEU A 239 1.76 7.43 -16.80
CA LEU A 239 2.26 6.19 -16.21
C LEU A 239 3.22 5.45 -17.16
N ASN A 240 2.91 5.46 -18.46
CA ASN A 240 3.75 4.96 -19.55
C ASN A 240 5.15 5.60 -19.58
N ALA A 241 5.23 6.92 -19.44
CA ALA A 241 6.51 7.64 -19.38
C ALA A 241 7.21 7.43 -18.03
N TRP A 242 6.45 7.18 -16.96
CA TRP A 242 6.93 6.82 -15.62
C TRP A 242 7.34 5.35 -15.50
N GLY A 243 7.24 4.58 -16.58
CA GLY A 243 7.75 3.21 -16.66
C GLY A 243 6.90 2.17 -15.95
N ALA A 244 5.59 2.40 -15.89
CA ALA A 244 4.60 1.34 -15.67
C ALA A 244 4.66 0.27 -16.79
N ASP A 245 4.13 -0.93 -16.57
CA ASP A 245 4.18 -2.07 -17.49
C ASP A 245 3.12 -3.12 -17.13
N PRO A 246 2.05 -3.30 -17.96
CA PRO A 246 0.86 -4.12 -17.66
C PRO A 246 1.04 -5.61 -17.38
N GLN A 247 2.26 -6.06 -17.16
CA GLN A 247 2.62 -7.46 -16.94
C GLN A 247 3.59 -7.58 -15.75
N LYS A 248 3.77 -6.52 -14.95
CA LYS A 248 4.69 -6.46 -13.82
C LYS A 248 4.31 -5.36 -12.80
N PRO A 249 3.62 -5.70 -11.68
CA PRO A 249 2.94 -4.74 -10.80
C PRO A 249 3.78 -3.53 -10.39
N ASP A 250 3.22 -2.33 -10.54
CA ASP A 250 3.85 -1.05 -10.28
C ASP A 250 3.31 -0.38 -8.99
N LEU A 251 4.22 -0.01 -8.09
CA LEU A 251 3.92 0.63 -6.82
C LEU A 251 4.59 2.00 -6.76
N PHE A 252 3.80 3.07 -6.67
CA PHE A 252 4.32 4.43 -6.54
C PHE A 252 4.38 4.88 -5.08
N LEU A 253 5.54 5.38 -4.65
CA LEU A 253 5.82 5.83 -3.29
C LEU A 253 6.48 7.22 -3.30
N GLN A 254 5.82 8.20 -2.70
CA GLN A 254 6.42 9.48 -2.37
C GLN A 254 7.04 9.41 -0.97
N LEU A 255 8.31 9.79 -0.83
CA LEU A 255 8.99 9.91 0.47
C LEU A 255 9.34 11.36 0.76
N ASN A 256 8.62 11.94 1.71
CA ASN A 256 8.90 13.25 2.30
C ASN A 256 9.69 13.08 3.60
N TRP A 257 10.53 14.05 3.94
CA TRP A 257 11.17 14.10 5.26
C TRP A 257 11.34 15.51 5.78
N MET A 258 11.45 15.61 7.09
CA MET A 258 11.78 16.86 7.77
C MET A 258 13.18 17.32 7.39
N LYS A 259 13.30 18.61 7.06
CA LYS A 259 14.54 19.37 7.24
C LYS A 259 15.03 19.18 8.68
N SER A 260 16.35 19.23 8.88
CA SER A 260 16.89 19.35 10.24
C SER A 260 16.44 20.67 10.88
N GLU A 261 16.41 20.75 12.22
CA GLU A 261 16.11 22.00 12.94
C GLU A 261 17.05 23.14 12.50
N TRP A 262 18.29 22.78 12.15
CA TRP A 262 19.30 23.69 11.61
C TRP A 262 18.95 24.21 10.20
N GLU A 263 18.43 23.36 9.32
CA GLU A 263 17.94 23.77 7.99
C GLU A 263 16.67 24.62 8.10
N THR A 264 15.69 24.24 8.92
CA THR A 264 14.45 25.02 9.16
C THR A 264 14.73 26.40 9.77
N LEU A 265 15.78 26.56 10.58
CA LEU A 265 16.25 27.86 11.07
C LEU A 265 17.00 28.70 10.01
N GLY A 266 17.08 28.22 8.76
CA GLY A 266 17.76 28.91 7.66
C GLY A 266 19.29 28.96 7.79
N CYS A 267 19.87 28.14 8.67
CA CYS A 267 21.32 28.20 8.96
C CYS A 267 22.16 27.76 7.75
N ALA A 268 21.65 26.86 6.91
CA ALA A 268 22.28 26.40 5.67
C ALA A 268 22.49 27.51 4.64
N ALA A 269 21.59 28.49 4.58
CA ALA A 269 21.63 29.58 3.59
C ALA A 269 22.52 30.76 4.01
N ARG A 270 23.08 30.73 5.23
CA ARG A 270 23.93 31.83 5.72
C ARG A 270 25.32 31.77 5.11
N THR A 271 25.78 32.92 4.61
CA THR A 271 27.14 33.11 4.10
C THR A 271 28.11 33.63 5.16
N HIS A 272 27.61 34.41 6.13
CA HIS A 272 28.39 35.02 7.21
C HIS A 272 27.52 35.19 8.48
N TYR A 273 28.18 35.31 9.64
CA TYR A 273 27.61 35.84 10.87
C TYR A 273 28.44 37.08 11.25
N ALA A 274 27.84 38.26 11.29
CA ALA A 274 28.54 39.49 11.67
C ALA A 274 28.72 39.59 13.20
N PRO A 275 29.81 40.20 13.71
CA PRO A 275 30.06 40.35 15.14
C PRO A 275 29.16 41.41 15.78
N THR A 276 27.89 41.05 15.93
CA THR A 276 26.80 41.83 16.50
C THR A 276 25.96 40.95 17.42
N PRO A 277 25.22 41.51 18.39
CA PRO A 277 24.34 40.71 19.25
C PRO A 277 23.28 39.90 18.48
N ALA A 278 22.75 40.44 17.37
CA ALA A 278 21.69 39.79 16.58
C ALA A 278 22.20 38.54 15.84
N ASP A 279 23.30 38.66 15.10
CA ASP A 279 23.86 37.50 14.39
C ASP A 279 24.52 36.49 15.35
N PHE A 280 25.03 36.92 16.50
CA PHE A 280 25.50 35.99 17.53
C PHE A 280 24.34 35.21 18.19
N ALA A 281 23.18 35.84 18.40
CA ALA A 281 21.98 35.12 18.84
C ALA A 281 21.55 34.06 17.80
N ALA A 282 21.58 34.43 16.52
CA ALA A 282 21.23 33.52 15.43
C ALA A 282 22.24 32.37 15.26
N PHE A 283 23.55 32.64 15.40
CA PHE A 283 24.57 31.59 15.49
C PHE A 283 24.31 30.65 16.68
N THR A 284 23.96 31.19 17.84
CA THR A 284 23.71 30.41 19.06
C THR A 284 22.47 29.54 18.92
N ALA A 285 21.43 30.00 18.21
CA ALA A 285 20.29 29.17 17.84
C ALA A 285 20.72 28.02 16.91
N CYS A 286 21.49 28.32 15.84
CA CYS A 286 22.00 27.31 14.92
C CYS A 286 22.91 26.27 15.61
N SER A 287 23.84 26.66 16.49
CA SER A 287 24.75 25.73 17.16
C SER A 287 24.06 24.80 18.18
N ARG A 288 22.85 25.17 18.63
CA ARG A 288 21.97 24.36 19.49
C ARG A 288 20.96 23.51 18.73
N ALA A 289 20.75 23.80 17.44
CA ALA A 289 19.79 23.10 16.62
C ALA A 289 20.20 21.63 16.41
N ASN A 290 19.22 20.74 16.27
CA ASN A 290 19.44 19.40 15.76
C ASN A 290 19.91 19.50 14.31
N THR A 291 21.11 19.00 14.05
CA THR A 291 21.69 18.95 12.71
C THR A 291 21.42 17.61 12.02
N ASN A 292 21.12 16.53 12.78
CA ASN A 292 20.95 15.17 12.25
C ASN A 292 19.91 15.14 11.11
N THR A 293 20.26 14.49 10.00
CA THR A 293 19.42 14.46 8.80
C THR A 293 18.35 13.35 8.88
N TYR A 294 17.11 13.67 8.48
CA TYR A 294 16.01 12.69 8.39
C TYR A 294 16.03 11.86 7.10
N ARG A 295 16.70 12.32 6.04
CA ARG A 295 16.81 11.63 4.74
C ARG A 295 17.24 10.16 4.88
N PRO A 296 16.63 9.23 4.10
CA PRO A 296 17.22 7.94 3.78
C PRO A 296 18.50 8.11 2.96
N SER A 297 19.41 7.14 3.05
CA SER A 297 20.51 7.05 2.09
C SER A 297 20.01 6.58 0.72
N ARG A 298 20.63 7.04 -0.38
CA ARG A 298 20.33 6.52 -1.73
C ARG A 298 20.49 4.99 -1.84
N GLU A 299 21.40 4.41 -1.07
CA GLU A 299 21.56 2.95 -1.03
C GLU A 299 20.40 2.27 -0.31
N SER A 300 19.85 2.87 0.76
CA SER A 300 18.61 2.42 1.40
C SER A 300 17.44 2.41 0.41
N LEU A 301 17.30 3.48 -0.40
CA LEU A 301 16.25 3.59 -1.43
C LEU A 301 16.44 2.54 -2.55
N ASN A 302 17.67 2.39 -3.07
CA ASN A 302 18.00 1.31 -4.01
C ASN A 302 17.72 -0.09 -3.45
N GLN A 303 17.90 -0.30 -2.14
CA GLN A 303 17.64 -1.57 -1.47
C GLN A 303 16.14 -1.85 -1.30
N LEU A 304 15.32 -0.81 -1.10
CA LEU A 304 13.86 -0.92 -1.18
C LEU A 304 13.43 -1.32 -2.59
N VAL A 305 13.86 -0.61 -3.63
CA VAL A 305 13.55 -0.98 -5.03
C VAL A 305 13.94 -2.43 -5.34
N LYS A 306 15.12 -2.88 -4.87
CA LYS A 306 15.58 -4.27 -5.03
C LYS A 306 14.80 -5.31 -4.22
N VAL A 307 14.07 -4.97 -3.15
CA VAL A 307 13.28 -5.95 -2.38
C VAL A 307 12.03 -6.35 -3.18
N PHE A 308 11.33 -5.35 -3.73
CA PHE A 308 10.17 -5.54 -4.61
C PHE A 308 10.57 -6.16 -5.95
N ASP A 309 11.67 -5.72 -6.57
CA ASP A 309 12.10 -6.24 -7.89
C ASP A 309 12.41 -7.75 -7.87
N ARG A 310 12.88 -8.29 -6.73
CA ARG A 310 13.08 -9.75 -6.54
C ARG A 310 11.77 -10.55 -6.55
N ARG A 311 10.64 -9.91 -6.31
CA ARG A 311 9.29 -10.50 -6.26
C ARG A 311 8.51 -10.25 -7.55
N GLY A 312 9.13 -9.62 -8.55
CA GLY A 312 8.43 -9.22 -9.75
C GLY A 312 7.64 -7.92 -9.60
N ILE A 313 7.85 -7.11 -8.55
CA ILE A 313 7.12 -5.85 -8.33
C ILE A 313 8.06 -4.66 -8.61
N ARG A 314 7.58 -3.61 -9.25
CA ARG A 314 8.31 -2.36 -9.53
C ARG A 314 7.97 -1.30 -8.48
N LEU A 315 8.90 -1.02 -7.57
CA LEU A 315 8.75 0.13 -6.67
C LEU A 315 9.31 1.40 -7.31
N HIS A 316 8.43 2.34 -7.62
CA HIS A 316 8.72 3.70 -8.10
C HIS A 316 8.77 4.69 -6.95
N ILE A 317 9.93 5.32 -6.72
CA ILE A 317 10.11 6.25 -5.60
C ILE A 317 10.29 7.68 -6.10
N ASP A 318 9.46 8.60 -5.63
CA ASP A 318 9.73 10.04 -5.62
C ASP A 318 10.25 10.45 -4.23
N ALA A 319 11.54 10.74 -4.14
CA ALA A 319 12.20 11.27 -2.95
C ALA A 319 12.83 12.65 -3.25
N GLY A 320 12.19 13.45 -4.11
CA GLY A 320 12.66 14.77 -4.50
C GLY A 320 13.81 14.72 -5.52
N GLU A 321 14.40 15.88 -5.81
CA GLU A 321 15.67 15.98 -6.57
C GLU A 321 16.81 15.11 -5.98
N TYR A 322 16.70 14.73 -4.70
CA TYR A 322 17.67 13.88 -4.04
C TYR A 322 17.69 12.45 -4.60
N TYR A 323 16.55 11.89 -4.96
CA TYR A 323 16.44 10.55 -5.55
C TYR A 323 15.09 10.36 -6.23
N THR A 324 15.12 9.88 -7.47
CA THR A 324 14.01 9.15 -8.04
C THR A 324 14.52 8.05 -8.96
N ASN A 325 13.76 6.96 -9.07
CA ASN A 325 13.94 5.94 -10.11
C ASN A 325 12.82 5.96 -11.17
N ILE A 326 11.91 6.93 -11.09
CA ILE A 326 10.82 7.14 -12.04
C ILE A 326 11.40 7.82 -13.31
N PRO A 327 11.36 7.17 -14.49
CA PRO A 327 11.81 7.79 -15.73
C PRO A 327 10.96 9.02 -16.09
N GLY A 328 11.57 10.02 -16.73
CA GLY A 328 10.87 11.23 -17.19
C GLY A 328 10.27 12.13 -16.09
N TYR A 329 10.36 11.76 -14.81
CA TYR A 329 9.73 12.47 -13.71
C TYR A 329 10.48 13.78 -13.40
N THR A 330 9.88 14.91 -13.76
CA THR A 330 10.50 16.26 -13.64
C THR A 330 9.89 17.14 -12.56
N ASN A 331 8.63 16.90 -12.17
CA ASN A 331 7.97 17.63 -11.09
C ASN A 331 8.02 16.79 -9.81
N HIS A 332 9.06 16.98 -9.01
CA HIS A 332 9.25 16.21 -7.77
C HIS A 332 8.46 16.79 -6.60
N HIS A 333 7.82 15.91 -5.82
CA HIS A 333 7.01 16.27 -4.65
C HIS A 333 7.55 15.66 -3.35
N GLY A 334 8.38 14.62 -3.42
CA GLY A 334 9.12 14.06 -2.30
C GLY A 334 10.31 14.93 -1.85
N GLY A 335 11.08 14.43 -0.88
CA GLY A 335 12.32 15.05 -0.42
C GLY A 335 12.19 15.87 0.88
N PRO A 336 13.09 16.86 1.13
CA PRO A 336 13.13 17.67 2.34
C PRO A 336 12.05 18.77 2.35
N THR A 337 10.79 18.41 2.13
CA THR A 337 9.68 19.36 2.02
C THR A 337 9.24 19.89 3.38
N GLU A 338 9.20 19.01 4.38
CA GLU A 338 8.63 19.29 5.70
C GLU A 338 9.61 20.08 6.56
N ASP A 339 9.09 20.98 7.39
CA ASP A 339 9.89 21.67 8.40
C ASP A 339 10.04 20.81 9.66
N TYR A 340 11.12 21.05 10.40
CA TYR A 340 11.43 20.30 11.61
C TYR A 340 10.35 20.44 12.68
N GLU A 341 9.73 19.31 13.05
CA GLU A 341 8.89 19.19 14.24
C GLU A 341 9.50 18.19 15.21
N LYS A 342 9.66 18.61 16.48
CA LYS A 342 10.18 17.71 17.53
C LYS A 342 9.21 16.54 17.78
N TYR A 343 7.91 16.83 17.76
CA TYR A 343 6.83 15.88 18.01
C TYR A 343 5.81 16.00 16.87
N TYR A 344 5.81 15.05 15.94
CA TYR A 344 5.04 15.16 14.70
C TYR A 344 3.51 15.12 14.92
N PHE A 345 3.04 14.27 15.83
CA PHE A 345 1.63 14.18 16.23
C PHE A 345 1.28 15.15 17.37
N GLY A 346 2.16 16.11 17.67
CA GLY A 346 1.95 17.14 18.70
C GLY A 346 2.28 16.68 20.12
N GLY A 347 1.78 17.43 21.09
CA GLY A 347 2.14 17.32 22.50
C GLY A 347 3.20 18.34 22.95
N GLY A 348 3.45 18.39 24.26
CA GLY A 348 4.26 19.44 24.88
C GLY A 348 3.52 20.78 24.85
N SER A 349 3.93 21.70 23.99
CA SER A 349 3.28 23.01 23.80
C SER A 349 2.31 23.07 22.61
N LYS A 350 2.20 22.00 21.82
CA LYS A 350 1.25 21.89 20.70
C LYS A 350 0.13 20.92 21.06
N PRO A 351 -1.13 21.13 20.61
CA PRO A 351 -2.19 20.14 20.74
C PRO A 351 -1.77 18.80 20.12
N SER A 352 -2.04 17.70 20.81
CA SER A 352 -1.86 16.35 20.24
C SER A 352 -2.96 16.05 19.22
N GLN A 353 -2.63 15.28 18.20
CA GLN A 353 -3.57 14.76 17.19
C GLN A 353 -3.53 13.23 17.20
N PHE A 354 -4.64 12.59 16.84
CA PHE A 354 -4.67 11.13 16.65
C PHE A 354 -3.84 10.76 15.41
N PRO A 355 -2.90 9.79 15.50
CA PRO A 355 -1.97 9.49 14.41
C PRO A 355 -2.65 9.20 13.07
N GLY A 356 -3.64 8.30 13.03
CA GLY A 356 -4.34 7.96 11.79
C GLY A 356 -5.06 9.14 11.15
N VAL A 357 -5.75 9.97 11.94
CA VAL A 357 -6.41 11.20 11.46
C VAL A 357 -5.39 12.15 10.84
N LYS A 358 -4.23 12.34 11.48
CA LYS A 358 -3.17 13.18 10.92
C LYS A 358 -2.60 12.57 9.64
N LEU A 359 -2.33 11.27 9.59
CA LEU A 359 -1.80 10.61 8.37
C LEU A 359 -2.74 10.78 7.18
N MET A 360 -4.06 10.62 7.35
CA MET A 360 -5.03 10.84 6.28
C MET A 360 -5.06 12.31 5.80
N GLN A 361 -4.95 13.28 6.72
CA GLN A 361 -4.85 14.70 6.35
C GLN A 361 -3.56 15.01 5.58
N GLU A 362 -2.44 14.39 5.97
CA GLU A 362 -1.13 14.61 5.35
C GLU A 362 -1.03 13.89 4.00
N ARG A 363 -1.68 12.72 3.83
CA ARG A 363 -1.92 12.08 2.52
C ARG A 363 -2.60 13.03 1.55
N ASP A 364 -3.77 13.53 1.94
CA ASP A 364 -4.59 14.41 1.10
C ASP A 364 -3.86 15.73 0.80
N ARG A 365 -3.06 16.25 1.73
CA ARG A 365 -2.24 17.46 1.53
C ARG A 365 -1.03 17.25 0.62
N LEU A 366 -0.31 16.13 0.77
CA LEU A 366 0.97 15.89 0.09
C LEU A 366 0.82 15.26 -1.29
N LEU A 367 -0.28 14.55 -1.53
CA LEU A 367 -0.56 13.88 -2.79
C LEU A 367 -1.69 14.57 -3.58
N GLY A 368 -2.75 15.04 -2.91
CA GLY A 368 -3.94 15.55 -3.59
C GLY A 368 -4.52 14.50 -4.55
N PRO A 369 -4.80 14.83 -5.82
CA PRO A 369 -5.21 13.85 -6.84
C PRO A 369 -4.22 12.70 -7.05
N ARG A 370 -2.94 12.87 -6.70
CA ARG A 370 -1.94 11.79 -6.83
C ARG A 370 -2.12 10.66 -5.82
N ALA A 371 -3.05 10.77 -4.87
CA ALA A 371 -3.34 9.72 -3.89
C ALA A 371 -3.90 8.43 -4.52
N ASP A 372 -4.41 8.52 -5.76
CA ASP A 372 -4.98 7.39 -6.48
C ASP A 372 -3.92 6.52 -7.18
N VAL A 373 -2.67 7.00 -7.19
CA VAL A 373 -1.49 6.33 -7.79
C VAL A 373 -0.39 6.15 -6.74
N PHE A 374 -0.07 7.20 -5.99
CA PHE A 374 1.01 7.22 -5.01
C PHE A 374 0.51 6.90 -3.60
N ARG A 375 1.34 6.19 -2.85
CA ARG A 375 1.34 6.14 -1.38
C ARG A 375 2.38 7.14 -0.84
N VAL A 376 2.25 7.64 0.39
CA VAL A 376 3.17 8.62 0.98
C VAL A 376 3.77 8.18 2.32
N GLY A 377 5.09 8.27 2.43
CA GLY A 377 5.82 8.15 3.69
C GLY A 377 6.41 9.47 4.14
N ILE A 378 6.21 9.85 5.40
CA ILE A 378 6.80 11.04 6.02
C ILE A 378 7.83 10.61 7.07
N ILE A 379 9.07 11.09 6.96
CA ILE A 379 10.15 10.75 7.92
C ILE A 379 10.50 11.97 8.76
N GLY A 380 10.47 11.86 10.08
CA GLY A 380 10.67 13.01 10.96
C GLY A 380 11.16 12.68 12.37
N GLY A 381 10.95 13.65 13.26
CA GLY A 381 11.27 13.55 14.68
C GLY A 381 10.46 12.51 15.46
N GLN A 382 10.39 12.69 16.77
CA GLN A 382 9.66 11.78 17.65
C GLN A 382 8.15 11.87 17.39
N GLN A 383 7.38 10.80 17.65
CA GLN A 383 5.93 10.81 17.42
C GLN A 383 5.22 11.83 18.32
N SER A 384 5.41 11.67 19.63
CA SER A 384 4.82 12.49 20.70
C SER A 384 5.72 12.44 21.95
N PRO A 385 5.52 13.28 22.98
CA PRO A 385 6.30 13.22 24.20
C PRO A 385 6.31 11.81 24.81
N SER A 386 7.51 11.31 25.11
CA SER A 386 7.77 9.97 25.69
C SER A 386 7.48 8.76 24.79
N ASN A 387 6.82 8.90 23.64
CA ASN A 387 6.67 7.80 22.68
C ASN A 387 7.94 7.69 21.81
N TYR A 388 8.66 6.57 21.90
CA TYR A 388 9.93 6.32 21.19
C TYR A 388 9.83 5.14 20.20
N SER A 389 8.62 4.84 19.70
CA SER A 389 8.38 3.87 18.63
C SER A 389 9.11 4.23 17.32
N SER A 390 9.23 3.26 16.42
CA SER A 390 9.90 3.43 15.13
C SER A 390 9.09 4.23 14.13
N GLY A 391 7.77 4.12 14.15
CA GLY A 391 6.87 4.73 13.18
C GLY A 391 5.42 4.31 13.41
N THR A 392 4.55 4.70 12.49
CA THR A 392 3.15 4.29 12.43
C THR A 392 2.65 4.41 10.99
N GLY A 393 2.18 3.31 10.43
CA GLY A 393 1.47 3.26 9.15
C GLY A 393 -0.04 3.22 9.34
N LEU A 394 -0.78 3.72 8.36
CA LEU A 394 -2.17 3.29 8.16
C LEU A 394 -2.14 1.87 7.59
N VAL A 395 -2.94 0.97 8.17
CA VAL A 395 -3.14 -0.37 7.64
C VAL A 395 -4.16 -0.26 6.50
N ARG A 396 -3.82 -0.79 5.32
CA ARG A 396 -4.65 -0.81 4.10
C ARG A 396 -5.06 0.58 3.57
N ASP A 397 -4.21 1.57 3.75
CA ASP A 397 -4.34 2.92 3.19
C ASP A 397 -2.94 3.42 2.77
N GLY A 398 -2.86 4.47 1.94
CA GLY A 398 -1.63 4.95 1.31
C GLY A 398 -0.82 5.97 2.11
N ALA A 399 -0.77 5.92 3.44
CA ALA A 399 0.09 6.83 4.22
C ALA A 399 0.76 6.24 5.46
N PHE A 400 1.99 6.68 5.75
CA PHE A 400 2.75 6.31 6.95
C PHE A 400 3.74 7.36 7.45
N TYR A 401 4.17 7.22 8.71
CA TYR A 401 5.19 8.06 9.34
C TYR A 401 6.32 7.23 9.94
N VAL A 402 7.57 7.67 9.73
CA VAL A 402 8.76 7.07 10.34
C VAL A 402 9.39 8.05 11.34
N ALA A 403 9.44 7.63 12.61
CA ALA A 403 9.97 8.40 13.72
C ALA A 403 11.48 8.12 13.92
N LYS A 404 12.34 8.87 13.21
CA LYS A 404 13.80 8.83 13.38
C LYS A 404 14.22 9.60 14.65
N ASN A 405 13.79 9.04 15.79
CA ASN A 405 14.01 9.59 17.12
C ASN A 405 15.44 9.32 17.64
N ASP A 406 15.75 9.81 18.86
CA ASP A 406 17.05 9.71 19.53
C ASP A 406 17.66 8.30 19.66
N PHE A 407 16.85 7.25 19.47
CA PHE A 407 17.30 5.86 19.44
C PHE A 407 17.60 5.33 18.03
N MET A 408 17.00 5.89 16.97
CA MET A 408 17.20 5.40 15.60
C MET A 408 18.50 5.97 15.02
N THR A 409 19.58 5.19 15.06
CA THR A 409 20.95 5.68 14.85
C THR A 409 21.64 5.09 13.61
N SER A 410 20.95 4.30 12.78
CA SER A 410 21.52 3.75 11.55
C SER A 410 20.57 3.83 10.35
N GLN A 411 21.15 3.87 9.16
CA GLN A 411 20.41 3.84 7.89
C GLN A 411 19.74 2.48 7.65
N GLU A 412 20.22 1.39 8.26
CA GLU A 412 19.55 0.07 8.21
C GLU A 412 18.28 0.05 9.05
N GLN A 413 18.29 0.59 10.28
CA GLN A 413 17.07 0.76 11.09
C GLN A 413 16.03 1.60 10.34
N LEU A 414 16.45 2.76 9.80
CA LEU A 414 15.57 3.64 9.03
C LEU A 414 14.98 2.94 7.79
N ARG A 415 15.82 2.27 6.99
CA ARG A 415 15.40 1.50 5.80
C ARG A 415 14.39 0.41 6.17
N ASN A 416 14.65 -0.33 7.24
CA ASN A 416 13.77 -1.41 7.68
C ASN A 416 12.44 -0.87 8.24
N THR A 417 12.45 0.25 8.95
CA THR A 417 11.20 0.90 9.36
C THR A 417 10.42 1.41 8.15
N ILE A 418 11.06 2.03 7.14
CA ILE A 418 10.35 2.42 5.91
C ILE A 418 9.65 1.20 5.27
N LEU A 419 10.31 0.04 5.19
CA LEU A 419 9.69 -1.18 4.66
C LEU A 419 8.56 -1.70 5.57
N HIS A 420 8.74 -1.68 6.89
CA HIS A 420 7.73 -2.09 7.86
C HIS A 420 6.46 -1.23 7.78
N GLU A 421 6.59 0.10 7.88
CA GLU A 421 5.43 0.98 7.84
C GLU A 421 4.75 0.99 6.45
N TYR A 422 5.52 0.79 5.37
CA TYR A 422 4.97 0.59 4.03
C TYR A 422 4.26 -0.76 3.88
N GLY A 423 4.67 -1.79 4.61
CA GLY A 423 3.96 -3.07 4.68
C GLY A 423 2.55 -2.93 5.22
N HIS A 424 2.32 -2.04 6.19
CA HIS A 424 0.95 -1.70 6.64
C HIS A 424 0.11 -1.11 5.50
N ASN A 425 0.68 -0.22 4.68
CA ASN A 425 -0.01 0.31 3.50
C ASN A 425 -0.28 -0.76 2.42
N LEU A 426 0.40 -1.92 2.49
CA LEU A 426 0.19 -3.09 1.63
C LEU A 426 -0.58 -4.21 2.36
N GLY A 427 -1.39 -3.86 3.37
CA GLY A 427 -2.27 -4.80 4.08
C GLY A 427 -1.58 -5.80 5.02
N LEU A 428 -0.27 -5.66 5.26
CA LEU A 428 0.44 -6.50 6.22
C LEU A 428 0.29 -6.00 7.66
N THR A 429 0.27 -6.93 8.59
CA THR A 429 0.26 -6.70 10.04
C THR A 429 1.47 -7.39 10.69
N HIS A 430 1.68 -7.20 11.99
CA HIS A 430 2.84 -7.77 12.68
C HIS A 430 2.87 -9.32 12.73
N SER A 431 1.81 -9.98 12.26
CA SER A 431 1.64 -11.44 12.24
C SER A 431 1.06 -11.99 10.92
N GLY A 432 1.23 -11.27 9.80
CA GLY A 432 0.79 -11.68 8.46
C GLY A 432 -0.22 -10.72 7.82
N GLY A 433 -0.75 -11.09 6.66
CA GLY A 433 -1.77 -10.31 5.94
C GLY A 433 -3.06 -10.09 6.74
N TYR A 434 -3.67 -8.91 6.60
CA TYR A 434 -4.78 -8.45 7.46
C TYR A 434 -5.99 -9.39 7.47
N HIS A 435 -6.43 -9.86 6.30
CA HIS A 435 -7.60 -10.73 6.10
C HIS A 435 -7.37 -12.21 6.42
N LEU A 436 -6.13 -12.60 6.71
CA LEU A 436 -5.76 -13.99 6.91
C LEU A 436 -5.91 -14.39 8.38
N GLN A 437 -6.09 -15.69 8.63
CA GLN A 437 -6.02 -16.21 9.99
C GLN A 437 -4.61 -15.99 10.55
N ARG A 438 -4.51 -15.12 11.56
CA ARG A 438 -3.24 -14.71 12.18
C ARG A 438 -3.36 -14.69 13.71
N PRO A 439 -2.28 -14.97 14.46
CA PRO A 439 -2.27 -14.77 15.90
C PRO A 439 -2.29 -13.27 16.23
N ASP A 440 -3.05 -12.87 17.23
CA ASP A 440 -3.01 -11.53 17.82
C ASP A 440 -1.72 -11.36 18.66
N SER A 441 -0.61 -11.06 17.98
CA SER A 441 0.69 -10.86 18.61
C SER A 441 1.70 -10.19 17.68
N ASP A 442 2.39 -9.16 18.18
CA ASP A 442 3.48 -8.50 17.46
C ASP A 442 4.83 -9.26 17.50
N TYR A 443 4.86 -10.41 18.20
CA TYR A 443 6.07 -11.14 18.58
C TYR A 443 5.95 -12.64 18.31
N VAL A 444 5.75 -13.03 17.06
CA VAL A 444 5.58 -14.43 16.67
C VAL A 444 6.95 -15.07 16.35
N PRO A 445 7.42 -16.10 17.07
CA PRO A 445 8.64 -16.81 16.67
C PRO A 445 8.51 -17.39 15.26
N ASN A 446 9.63 -17.67 14.58
CA ASN A 446 9.71 -18.27 13.24
C ASN A 446 9.08 -17.49 12.07
N TYR A 447 8.08 -16.63 12.29
CA TYR A 447 7.52 -15.70 11.30
C TYR A 447 8.52 -14.59 10.97
N ARG A 448 9.45 -14.91 10.07
CA ARG A 448 10.62 -14.09 9.77
C ARG A 448 10.30 -13.00 8.74
N SER A 449 9.53 -12.01 9.17
CA SER A 449 9.19 -10.81 8.39
C SER A 449 9.75 -9.55 9.04
N VAL A 450 10.05 -8.51 8.26
CA VAL A 450 10.31 -7.15 8.79
C VAL A 450 9.08 -6.59 9.54
N MET A 451 7.88 -7.09 9.27
CA MET A 451 6.64 -6.72 9.97
C MET A 451 6.63 -7.14 11.44
N ASN A 452 7.41 -8.17 11.80
CA ASN A 452 7.44 -8.73 13.15
C ASN A 452 8.52 -8.05 14.00
N TYR A 453 8.18 -7.57 15.20
CA TYR A 453 9.10 -6.82 16.06
C TYR A 453 10.28 -7.65 16.59
N LEU A 454 10.25 -8.98 16.50
CA LEU A 454 11.42 -9.83 16.74
C LEU A 454 12.52 -9.66 15.67
N TYR A 455 12.14 -9.27 14.45
CA TYR A 455 13.00 -9.28 13.28
C TYR A 455 13.10 -7.94 12.54
N GLN A 456 12.26 -6.94 12.82
CA GLN A 456 12.24 -5.65 12.14
C GLN A 456 13.64 -5.01 11.96
N PHE A 457 14.52 -5.03 12.96
CA PHE A 457 15.89 -4.49 12.85
C PHE A 457 16.98 -5.53 12.50
N ALA A 458 16.61 -6.78 12.27
CA ALA A 458 17.51 -7.90 11.95
C ALA A 458 17.31 -8.45 10.52
N HIS A 459 16.13 -8.26 9.95
CA HIS A 459 15.71 -8.79 8.66
C HIS A 459 15.19 -7.67 7.75
N PHE A 460 15.38 -7.79 6.44
CA PHE A 460 15.01 -6.78 5.45
C PHE A 460 14.39 -7.46 4.21
N ASP A 461 13.23 -8.06 4.46
CA ASP A 461 12.32 -8.68 3.50
C ASP A 461 10.97 -8.84 4.24
N TYR A 462 9.87 -8.99 3.50
CA TYR A 462 8.67 -9.63 4.06
C TYR A 462 8.84 -11.16 4.00
N SER A 463 8.01 -11.91 4.72
CA SER A 463 8.06 -13.37 4.68
C SER A 463 7.71 -13.90 3.29
N ASP A 464 8.53 -14.81 2.77
CA ASP A 464 8.27 -15.56 1.53
C ASP A 464 8.05 -17.06 1.78
N THR A 465 7.80 -17.43 3.04
CA THR A 465 7.57 -18.81 3.44
C THR A 465 6.50 -18.90 4.51
N GLN A 466 5.70 -19.97 4.42
CA GLN A 466 4.65 -20.26 5.38
C GLN A 466 5.28 -20.56 6.75
N SER A 467 4.83 -19.83 7.77
CA SER A 467 5.45 -19.78 9.09
C SER A 467 4.59 -20.50 10.12
N ARG A 468 5.19 -21.50 10.80
CA ARG A 468 4.56 -22.37 11.79
C ARG A 468 5.45 -22.55 13.03
N PRO A 469 4.89 -22.98 14.18
CA PRO A 469 5.68 -23.47 15.30
C PRO A 469 6.61 -24.60 14.87
N ASP A 470 7.89 -24.49 15.23
CA ASP A 470 8.86 -25.58 15.13
C ASP A 470 9.65 -25.67 16.42
N ALA A 471 9.51 -26.79 17.13
CA ALA A 471 10.21 -27.06 18.38
C ALA A 471 11.72 -27.32 18.20
N ASN A 472 12.18 -27.54 16.98
CA ASN A 472 13.59 -27.77 16.65
C ASN A 472 14.34 -26.46 16.32
N THR A 473 13.62 -25.42 15.88
CA THR A 473 14.18 -24.09 15.61
C THR A 473 14.38 -23.34 16.94
N PRO A 474 15.62 -22.91 17.27
CA PRO A 474 15.87 -22.15 18.48
C PRO A 474 15.12 -20.81 18.46
N LEU A 475 14.31 -20.57 19.50
CA LEU A 475 13.60 -19.30 19.67
C LEU A 475 14.59 -18.12 19.69
N PRO A 476 14.22 -16.95 19.14
CA PRO A 476 15.00 -15.73 19.31
C PRO A 476 15.25 -15.45 20.80
N ARG A 477 16.46 -14.99 21.15
CA ARG A 477 16.85 -14.82 22.55
C ARG A 477 15.84 -14.00 23.36
N ALA A 478 15.23 -12.98 22.74
CA ALA A 478 14.25 -12.11 23.37
C ALA A 478 13.02 -12.88 23.95
N CYS A 479 12.64 -14.00 23.32
CA CYS A 479 11.61 -14.90 23.81
C CYS A 479 12.05 -15.77 25.01
N THR A 480 13.36 -15.90 25.23
CA THR A 480 13.96 -16.83 26.21
C THR A 480 14.54 -16.14 27.44
N ASP A 481 14.97 -14.87 27.33
CA ASP A 481 15.51 -14.10 28.45
C ASP A 481 14.48 -13.20 29.16
N GLY A 482 13.20 -13.33 28.77
CA GLY A 482 12.07 -12.63 29.38
C GLY A 482 11.96 -11.16 29.02
N SER A 483 12.68 -10.69 27.99
CA SER A 483 12.61 -9.30 27.53
C SER A 483 11.32 -8.98 26.76
N VAL A 484 10.73 -9.95 26.06
CA VAL A 484 9.40 -9.83 25.42
C VAL A 484 8.57 -11.10 25.63
N ARG A 485 7.23 -10.97 25.62
CA ARG A 485 6.30 -12.11 25.69
C ARG A 485 5.92 -12.57 24.28
N CYS A 486 6.75 -13.42 23.69
CA CYS A 486 6.48 -14.02 22.38
C CYS A 486 5.22 -14.88 22.39
N TYR A 487 4.60 -15.04 21.22
CA TYR A 487 3.47 -15.96 21.03
C TYR A 487 3.91 -17.42 21.24
N THR A 488 3.10 -18.18 21.97
CA THR A 488 3.38 -19.59 22.33
C THR A 488 2.25 -20.55 21.96
N GLY A 489 1.22 -20.08 21.23
CA GLY A 489 0.17 -20.94 20.69
C GLY A 489 0.56 -21.53 19.33
N ASP A 490 -0.33 -22.33 18.77
CA ASP A 490 -0.22 -22.77 17.38
C ASP A 490 -0.61 -21.64 16.42
N TYR A 491 0.07 -21.56 15.28
CA TYR A 491 -0.21 -20.60 14.21
C TYR A 491 0.20 -21.20 12.85
N ASP A 492 -0.43 -20.72 11.78
CA ASP A 492 -0.06 -21.03 10.42
C ASP A 492 -0.20 -19.75 9.58
N ILE A 493 0.88 -18.98 9.51
CA ILE A 493 0.91 -17.67 8.86
C ILE A 493 1.40 -17.89 7.42
N ALA A 494 0.60 -17.52 6.44
CA ALA A 494 0.97 -17.58 5.02
C ALA A 494 2.16 -16.64 4.69
N PRO A 495 2.85 -16.84 3.55
CA PRO A 495 3.85 -15.88 3.08
C PRO A 495 3.24 -14.48 2.93
N ASP A 496 3.95 -13.44 3.36
CA ASP A 496 3.48 -12.06 3.23
C ASP A 496 3.42 -11.63 1.75
N TRP A 497 4.44 -12.04 0.96
CA TRP A 497 4.57 -11.65 -0.43
C TRP A 497 3.47 -12.19 -1.35
N ASP A 498 2.80 -13.26 -0.95
CA ASP A 498 1.68 -13.84 -1.70
C ASP A 498 0.35 -13.10 -1.37
N HIS A 499 0.39 -12.17 -0.40
CA HIS A 499 -0.79 -11.52 0.19
C HIS A 499 -0.56 -10.02 0.50
N VAL A 500 0.32 -9.35 -0.27
CA VAL A 500 0.43 -7.90 -0.26
C VAL A 500 -0.71 -7.27 -1.05
N GLU A 501 -1.43 -6.34 -0.45
CA GLU A 501 -2.52 -5.61 -1.11
C GLU A 501 -1.95 -4.46 -1.97
N MET A 502 -1.93 -4.65 -3.29
CA MET A 502 -1.53 -3.57 -4.23
C MET A 502 -2.59 -2.47 -4.31
N VAL A 503 -3.87 -2.85 -4.28
CA VAL A 503 -5.03 -1.96 -4.38
C VAL A 503 -5.70 -1.80 -3.00
N ASN A 504 -5.60 -0.62 -2.39
CA ASN A 504 -6.31 -0.26 -1.16
C ASN A 504 -6.27 1.26 -0.89
N GLY A 505 -7.07 1.71 0.08
CA GLY A 505 -7.21 3.13 0.42
C GLY A 505 -7.80 3.93 -0.74
N ARG A 506 -6.96 4.72 -1.41
CA ARG A 506 -7.29 5.42 -2.66
C ARG A 506 -6.60 4.85 -3.90
N VAL A 507 -5.60 3.99 -3.75
CA VAL A 507 -4.89 3.46 -4.92
C VAL A 507 -5.87 2.60 -5.72
N GLY A 508 -5.95 2.86 -7.03
CA GLY A 508 -6.94 2.26 -7.94
C GLY A 508 -8.30 2.98 -8.00
N SER A 509 -8.59 3.95 -7.12
CA SER A 509 -9.88 4.68 -7.12
C SER A 509 -10.01 5.79 -8.16
N ALA A 510 -9.00 5.96 -9.03
CA ALA A 510 -9.01 6.97 -10.07
C ALA A 510 -10.14 6.75 -11.07
N GLN A 511 -10.67 7.86 -11.62
CA GLN A 511 -11.59 7.85 -12.76
C GLN A 511 -11.08 8.80 -13.83
N GLY A 512 -10.87 8.30 -15.04
CA GLY A 512 -10.24 9.07 -16.11
C GLY A 512 -10.30 8.39 -17.48
N MET A 513 -10.02 9.18 -18.50
CA MET A 513 -9.85 8.71 -19.88
C MET A 513 -8.37 8.35 -20.12
N ALA A 514 -8.11 7.32 -20.92
CA ALA A 514 -6.76 6.97 -21.31
C ALA A 514 -6.13 8.04 -22.21
N GLY A 515 -4.81 8.15 -22.15
CA GLY A 515 -4.03 9.18 -22.81
C GLY A 515 -3.69 10.38 -21.92
N THR A 516 -2.74 11.16 -22.40
CA THR A 516 -2.28 12.44 -21.83
C THR A 516 -1.97 13.41 -22.97
N SER A 517 -1.99 14.72 -22.73
CA SER A 517 -1.69 15.73 -23.75
C SER A 517 -0.21 15.64 -24.16
N THR A 518 0.05 15.14 -25.37
CA THR A 518 1.42 15.07 -25.90
C THR A 518 2.10 16.45 -25.88
N PRO A 519 3.37 16.54 -25.45
CA PRO A 519 3.99 17.82 -25.10
C PRO A 519 4.38 18.65 -26.34
N ASP A 520 3.46 19.48 -26.83
CA ASP A 520 3.76 20.67 -27.63
C ASP A 520 2.62 21.73 -27.59
N GLY A 521 2.77 22.75 -26.75
CA GLY A 521 2.29 24.11 -27.09
C GLY A 521 0.91 24.63 -26.61
N ASN A 522 0.83 25.02 -25.33
CA ASN A 522 0.34 26.34 -24.86
C ASN A 522 -1.19 26.69 -24.83
N ASN A 523 -1.72 26.75 -23.59
CA ASN A 523 -2.76 27.64 -23.04
C ASN A 523 -4.21 27.67 -23.58
N GLY A 524 -5.14 27.19 -22.76
CA GLY A 524 -6.56 27.59 -22.66
C GLY A 524 -6.97 27.72 -21.18
N SER A 525 -7.96 28.56 -20.83
CA SER A 525 -8.12 29.10 -19.46
C SER A 525 -9.49 28.89 -18.79
N GLY A 526 -9.48 28.59 -17.48
CA GLY A 526 -10.63 28.72 -16.56
C GLY A 526 -11.65 27.56 -16.61
N GLN A 527 -12.49 27.32 -15.58
CA GLN A 527 -12.77 28.10 -14.37
C GLN A 527 -13.39 27.18 -13.26
N ASP A 528 -13.42 27.66 -12.02
CA ASP A 528 -13.86 27.02 -10.77
C ASP A 528 -15.16 26.18 -10.80
N GLY A 529 -15.21 25.16 -9.93
CA GLY A 529 -16.44 24.48 -9.50
C GLY A 529 -16.26 23.78 -8.14
N GLN A 530 -16.73 24.39 -7.05
CA GLN A 530 -16.87 23.70 -5.76
C GLN A 530 -18.06 22.73 -5.80
N GLU A 531 -17.93 21.62 -5.06
CA GLU A 531 -18.72 21.29 -3.85
C GLU A 531 -19.14 19.80 -3.82
N GLY A 532 -19.04 19.15 -2.64
CA GLY A 532 -19.78 17.91 -2.40
C GLY A 532 -19.08 16.80 -1.62
N SER A 533 -19.68 16.46 -0.47
CA SER A 533 -19.78 15.10 0.06
C SER A 533 -18.56 14.42 0.71
N ARG A 534 -18.65 14.34 2.04
CA ARG A 534 -17.89 13.45 2.93
C ARG A 534 -18.36 12.00 2.74
N PRO A 535 -17.46 11.01 2.58
CA PRO A 535 -17.77 9.62 2.92
C PRO A 535 -17.76 9.46 4.45
N ASP A 536 -18.69 8.64 4.96
CA ASP A 536 -18.64 8.15 6.34
C ASP A 536 -17.54 7.09 6.47
N TYR A 537 -16.83 7.08 7.59
CA TYR A 537 -15.68 6.19 7.83
C TYR A 537 -16.14 4.91 8.52
N GLU A 538 -15.95 3.77 7.87
CA GLU A 538 -15.95 2.46 8.53
C GLU A 538 -14.70 2.26 9.41
N ASP A 539 -14.75 1.28 10.30
CA ASP A 539 -13.87 1.18 11.47
C ASP A 539 -12.38 1.07 11.13
N VAL A 540 -11.60 2.04 11.63
CA VAL A 540 -10.15 1.95 11.67
C VAL A 540 -9.75 0.94 12.75
N GLU A 541 -9.46 -0.30 12.37
CA GLU A 541 -8.84 -1.28 13.28
C GLU A 541 -7.47 -0.77 13.74
N THR A 542 -7.44 -0.19 14.94
CA THR A 542 -6.18 0.04 15.65
C THR A 542 -5.67 -1.29 16.21
N THR A 543 -4.87 -2.02 15.42
CA THR A 543 -4.13 -3.19 15.92
C THR A 543 -3.37 -2.80 17.19
N HIS A 544 -3.42 -3.65 18.21
CA HIS A 544 -3.03 -3.33 19.58
C HIS A 544 -1.66 -2.64 19.69
N GLN A 545 -1.67 -1.32 19.92
CA GLN A 545 -0.46 -0.54 20.19
C GLN A 545 0.14 -0.93 21.56
N SER A 546 0.90 -2.03 21.59
CA SER A 546 2.04 -2.10 22.48
C SER A 546 3.07 -1.08 21.96
N ASP A 547 3.41 -0.06 22.76
CA ASP A 547 4.33 1.02 22.37
C ASP A 547 5.78 0.49 22.29
N VAL A 548 6.07 -0.34 21.29
CA VAL A 548 7.38 -0.96 21.09
C VAL A 548 8.37 0.11 20.68
N THR A 549 9.37 0.36 21.53
CA THR A 549 10.33 1.42 21.27
C THR A 549 11.42 0.94 20.32
N VAL A 550 12.03 1.89 19.60
CA VAL A 550 13.27 1.66 18.83
C VAL A 550 14.36 1.01 19.70
N ARG A 551 14.37 1.28 21.01
CA ARG A 551 15.32 0.69 21.95
C ARG A 551 15.04 -0.78 22.26
N ASP A 552 13.81 -1.26 22.09
CA ASP A 552 13.45 -2.67 22.27
C ASP A 552 13.72 -3.47 20.98
N LEU A 553 13.40 -2.90 19.82
CA LEU A 553 13.80 -3.42 18.51
C LEU A 553 15.31 -3.59 18.37
N GLU A 554 16.11 -2.64 18.91
CA GLU A 554 17.57 -2.77 19.03
C GLU A 554 18.00 -4.02 19.81
N LYS A 555 17.33 -4.34 20.93
CA LYS A 555 17.65 -5.51 21.77
C LYS A 555 17.26 -6.81 21.06
N ASN A 556 16.07 -6.84 20.45
CA ASN A 556 15.57 -8.01 19.71
C ASN A 556 16.54 -8.39 18.58
N ALA A 557 17.00 -7.39 17.83
CA ALA A 557 17.93 -7.58 16.73
C ALA A 557 19.40 -7.79 17.14
N ALA A 558 19.76 -7.55 18.40
CA ALA A 558 21.15 -7.51 18.86
C ALA A 558 21.96 -8.77 18.51
N GLN A 559 21.34 -9.95 18.61
CA GLN A 559 22.02 -11.22 18.31
C GLN A 559 22.38 -11.40 16.83
N TYR A 560 21.72 -10.66 15.93
CA TYR A 560 21.93 -10.70 14.48
C TYR A 560 22.80 -9.54 13.96
N ASN A 561 23.01 -8.51 14.79
CA ASN A 561 23.64 -7.24 14.41
C ASN A 561 25.06 -7.05 14.96
N ASP A 562 25.75 -8.14 15.31
CA ASP A 562 27.14 -8.11 15.76
C ASP A 562 28.07 -7.39 14.79
N GLY A 563 28.93 -6.53 15.35
CA GLY A 563 29.84 -5.68 14.60
C GLY A 563 29.18 -4.56 13.79
N LYS A 564 27.85 -4.32 13.89
CA LYS A 564 27.20 -3.13 13.33
C LYS A 564 27.18 -1.98 14.34
N ALA A 565 27.18 -0.74 13.86
CA ALA A 565 27.08 0.46 14.69
C ALA A 565 26.01 1.42 14.17
N GLY A 566 25.42 2.16 15.09
CA GLY A 566 24.73 3.41 14.82
C GLY A 566 25.62 4.62 15.12
N PHE A 567 25.33 5.74 14.47
CA PHE A 567 26.02 7.01 14.65
C PHE A 567 25.00 8.16 14.71
N ARG A 568 25.24 9.16 15.57
CA ARG A 568 24.53 10.45 15.53
C ARG A 568 25.36 11.59 16.09
N VAL A 569 25.00 12.82 15.73
CA VAL A 569 25.49 14.04 16.38
C VAL A 569 24.65 14.29 17.63
N ARG A 570 25.30 14.56 18.76
CA ARG A 570 24.60 14.79 20.03
C ARG A 570 24.13 16.23 20.13
N LYS A 571 22.83 16.41 20.38
CA LYS A 571 22.27 17.67 20.85
C LYS A 571 22.43 17.74 22.37
N ASN A 572 23.18 18.74 22.87
CA ASN A 572 23.23 19.06 24.29
C ASN A 572 22.96 20.56 24.47
N PRO A 573 21.82 20.99 25.05
CA PRO A 573 21.49 22.40 25.21
C PRO A 573 22.48 23.15 26.12
N TYR A 574 23.16 22.43 27.03
CA TYR A 574 24.14 22.99 27.96
C TYR A 574 25.58 22.99 27.42
N ASN A 575 25.85 22.22 26.35
CA ASN A 575 27.15 22.19 25.67
C ASN A 575 26.94 22.00 24.15
N PRO A 576 26.50 23.06 23.44
CA PRO A 576 26.22 23.01 22.01
C PRO A 576 27.48 22.78 21.16
N ASN A 577 27.26 22.33 19.92
CA ASN A 577 28.34 22.09 18.96
C ASN A 577 28.77 23.44 18.35
N VAL A 578 29.75 24.09 18.98
CA VAL A 578 30.24 25.41 18.62
C VAL A 578 31.60 25.30 17.93
N ILE A 579 31.67 25.76 16.68
CA ILE A 579 32.92 25.86 15.92
C ILE A 579 33.28 27.34 15.74
N VAL A 580 34.49 27.71 16.15
CA VAL A 580 35.07 29.02 15.91
C VAL A 580 36.36 28.84 15.10
N ALA A 581 36.37 29.31 13.86
CA ALA A 581 37.46 29.06 12.89
C ALA A 581 38.84 29.55 13.37
N ASN A 582 38.87 30.62 14.15
CA ASN A 582 40.11 31.20 14.68
C ASN A 582 40.44 30.73 16.11
N ARG A 583 39.94 29.54 16.52
CA ARG A 583 40.25 28.90 17.81
C ARG A 583 40.67 27.45 17.65
N SER A 584 41.59 27.00 18.51
CA SER A 584 42.08 25.60 18.51
C SER A 584 41.29 24.62 19.40
N ASP A 585 40.36 25.11 20.21
CA ASP A 585 39.60 24.34 21.23
C ASP A 585 38.13 24.08 20.85
N SER A 586 37.75 24.28 19.58
CA SER A 586 36.42 23.93 19.07
C SER A 586 36.20 22.40 19.12
N THR A 587 35.00 21.96 19.51
CA THR A 587 34.66 20.52 19.57
C THR A 587 33.25 20.25 19.08
N VAL A 588 33.03 19.06 18.52
CA VAL A 588 31.71 18.52 18.17
C VAL A 588 31.44 17.24 18.95
N ALA A 589 30.29 17.16 19.63
CA ALA A 589 29.86 15.99 20.37
C ALA A 589 29.11 15.00 19.45
N VAL A 590 29.58 13.76 19.39
CA VAL A 590 28.96 12.67 18.63
C VAL A 590 28.69 11.46 19.53
N GLU A 591 27.92 10.50 19.04
CA GLU A 591 27.59 9.25 19.73
C GLU A 591 27.70 8.07 18.79
N VAL A 592 28.41 7.03 19.23
CA VAL A 592 28.40 5.71 18.58
C VAL A 592 27.54 4.77 19.41
N THR A 593 26.63 4.07 18.76
CA THR A 593 25.78 3.03 19.36
C THR A 593 26.26 1.66 18.87
N ASN A 594 26.50 0.73 19.78
CA ASN A 594 26.70 -0.67 19.42
C ASN A 594 25.33 -1.34 19.21
N LEU A 595 25.14 -1.97 18.05
CA LEU A 595 23.91 -2.67 17.69
C LEU A 595 24.00 -4.19 17.88
N GLY A 596 25.17 -4.72 18.26
CA GLY A 596 25.44 -6.14 18.48
C GLY A 596 25.24 -6.60 19.93
N HIS A 597 25.07 -7.92 20.14
CA HIS A 597 24.86 -8.50 21.47
C HIS A 597 26.14 -8.63 22.31
N ARG A 598 27.32 -8.42 21.71
CA ARG A 598 28.63 -8.39 22.40
C ARG A 598 29.22 -6.97 22.44
N PRO A 599 30.10 -6.66 23.40
CA PRO A 599 30.96 -5.47 23.30
C PRO A 599 31.80 -5.51 22.02
N HIS A 600 32.02 -4.35 21.42
CA HIS A 600 32.82 -4.18 20.20
C HIS A 600 33.64 -2.90 20.26
N ASN A 601 34.84 -2.93 19.68
CA ASN A 601 35.63 -1.75 19.39
C ASN A 601 35.21 -1.13 18.05
N TYR A 602 34.99 0.17 18.04
CA TYR A 602 34.71 0.94 16.84
C TYR A 602 35.75 2.03 16.64
N THR A 603 36.33 2.10 15.44
CA THR A 603 37.19 3.20 15.03
C THR A 603 36.35 4.27 14.38
N VAL A 604 36.30 5.45 15.00
CA VAL A 604 35.63 6.63 14.45
C VAL A 604 36.68 7.48 13.75
N GLU A 605 36.39 7.92 12.54
CA GLU A 605 37.16 8.92 11.80
C GLU A 605 36.27 10.15 11.57
N ALA A 606 36.84 11.34 11.72
CA ALA A 606 36.23 12.59 11.29
C ALA A 606 37.17 13.28 10.28
N SER A 607 36.62 13.75 9.16
CA SER A 607 37.33 14.54 8.14
C SER A 607 36.61 15.86 7.90
N TYR A 608 37.34 16.98 8.01
CA TYR A 608 36.78 18.33 7.95
C TYR A 608 37.77 19.33 7.31
N PRO A 609 37.29 20.50 6.84
CA PRO A 609 38.14 21.63 6.45
C PRO A 609 39.07 22.07 7.59
N GLY A 610 40.31 21.61 7.59
CA GLY A 610 41.31 21.83 8.64
C GLY A 610 42.11 20.56 8.99
N GLY A 611 41.55 19.37 8.79
CA GLY A 611 42.28 18.13 9.00
C GLY A 611 41.44 16.87 9.13
N LYS A 612 41.98 15.92 9.90
CA LYS A 612 41.33 14.66 10.25
C LYS A 612 41.58 14.34 11.71
N TRP A 613 40.65 13.60 12.31
CA TRP A 613 40.75 13.05 13.64
C TRP A 613 40.30 11.58 13.64
N SER A 614 40.83 10.77 14.55
CA SER A 614 40.34 9.41 14.77
C SER A 614 40.58 8.94 16.20
N GLU A 615 39.65 8.14 16.72
CA GLU A 615 39.73 7.44 18.00
C GLU A 615 39.09 6.05 17.86
N THR A 616 39.66 5.04 18.52
CA THR A 616 39.05 3.71 18.65
C THR A 616 38.49 3.56 20.06
N VAL A 617 37.20 3.22 20.17
CA VAL A 617 36.50 3.10 21.45
C VAL A 617 35.76 1.77 21.58
N GLU A 618 35.88 1.15 22.75
CA GLU A 618 35.04 0.03 23.14
C GLU A 618 33.64 0.54 23.53
N VAL A 619 32.60 -0.09 22.98
CA VAL A 619 31.20 0.20 23.26
C VAL A 619 30.51 -1.09 23.69
N ALA A 620 29.84 -1.06 24.85
CA ALA A 620 29.21 -2.25 25.43
C ALA A 620 28.08 -2.78 24.55
N SER A 621 27.70 -4.04 24.78
CA SER A 621 26.58 -4.73 24.10
C SER A 621 25.32 -3.88 24.00
N ALA A 622 24.59 -3.99 22.88
CA ALA A 622 23.25 -3.45 22.67
C ALA A 622 22.22 -3.87 23.72
N LEU A 623 22.50 -4.90 24.54
CA LEU A 623 21.66 -5.34 25.65
C LEU A 623 21.95 -4.58 26.96
N SER A 624 23.02 -3.80 27.01
CA SER A 624 23.39 -2.97 28.17
C SER A 624 22.75 -1.58 28.11
N ASN A 625 22.57 -0.94 29.27
CA ASN A 625 22.27 0.50 29.36
C ASN A 625 23.47 1.39 28.94
N SER A 626 24.65 0.81 28.75
CA SER A 626 25.88 1.47 28.28
C SER A 626 26.22 1.19 26.80
N SER A 627 25.24 0.78 25.99
CA SER A 627 25.41 0.50 24.54
C SER A 627 25.74 1.72 23.67
N LYS A 628 25.79 2.92 24.28
CA LYS A 628 26.02 4.20 23.61
C LYS A 628 27.23 4.90 24.22
N LYS A 629 28.16 5.33 23.37
CA LYS A 629 29.39 6.02 23.75
C LYS A 629 29.43 7.42 23.13
N ALA A 630 29.38 8.44 23.97
CA ALA A 630 29.59 9.82 23.55
C ALA A 630 31.09 10.10 23.37
N LEU A 631 31.44 10.83 22.31
CA LEU A 631 32.80 11.27 21.95
C LEU A 631 32.82 12.78 21.72
N SER A 632 33.99 13.39 21.91
CA SER A 632 34.22 14.82 21.66
C SER A 632 35.28 14.97 20.58
N VAL A 633 34.86 15.28 19.35
CA VAL A 633 35.73 15.41 18.19
C VAL A 633 36.34 16.82 18.18
N PRO A 634 37.66 16.97 18.34
CA PRO A 634 38.32 18.27 18.25
C PRO A 634 38.37 18.76 16.80
N ILE A 635 38.00 20.02 16.60
CA ILE A 635 38.02 20.73 15.31
C ILE A 635 39.13 21.77 15.36
N ALA A 636 40.29 21.45 14.76
CA ALA A 636 41.51 22.25 14.84
C ALA A 636 42.03 22.66 13.44
N ASN A 637 43.03 23.53 13.42
CA ASN A 637 43.68 24.04 12.19
C ASN A 637 42.72 24.71 11.19
N THR A 638 41.64 25.31 11.69
CA THR A 638 40.58 25.99 10.93
C THR A 638 40.88 27.48 10.66
N THR A 639 42.08 27.96 11.01
CA THR A 639 42.47 29.37 10.88
C THR A 639 42.45 29.81 9.41
N GLY A 640 41.71 30.90 9.13
CA GLY A 640 41.48 31.39 7.77
C GLY A 640 40.29 30.75 7.05
N TYR A 641 39.54 29.87 7.70
CA TYR A 641 38.23 29.43 7.20
C TYR A 641 37.22 30.59 7.26
N ASP A 642 36.54 30.85 6.14
CA ASP A 642 35.76 32.07 5.89
C ASP A 642 34.25 31.83 5.73
N LYS A 643 33.81 30.57 5.57
CA LYS A 643 32.39 30.20 5.44
C LYS A 643 31.68 30.12 6.79
N ALA A 644 30.38 30.44 6.79
CA ALA A 644 29.50 30.31 7.96
C ALA A 644 29.02 28.88 8.26
N THR A 645 29.25 27.92 7.36
CA THR A 645 28.97 26.48 7.58
C THR A 645 30.20 25.64 7.31
N MET A 646 30.29 24.45 7.91
CA MET A 646 31.37 23.49 7.72
C MET A 646 30.85 22.05 7.61
N PRO A 647 31.11 21.34 6.50
CA PRO A 647 30.88 19.90 6.40
C PRO A 647 31.92 19.14 7.22
N ILE A 648 31.44 18.17 8.00
CA ILE A 648 32.26 17.17 8.67
C ILE A 648 31.75 15.80 8.26
N GLN A 649 32.61 15.00 7.62
CA GLN A 649 32.34 13.60 7.30
C GLN A 649 32.78 12.73 8.48
N PHE A 650 31.86 11.94 9.02
CA PHE A 650 32.10 10.96 10.06
C PHE A 650 31.99 9.55 9.50
N ARG A 651 32.99 8.71 9.79
CA ARG A 651 33.00 7.30 9.42
C ARG A 651 33.22 6.44 10.64
N VAL A 652 32.48 5.36 10.74
CA VAL A 652 32.63 4.37 11.80
C VAL A 652 32.99 3.04 11.16
N TYR A 653 34.11 2.46 11.59
CA TYR A 653 34.55 1.12 11.20
C TYR A 653 34.49 0.20 12.42
N ASN A 654 34.12 -1.05 12.20
CA ASN A 654 34.13 -2.07 13.25
C ASN A 654 35.50 -2.76 13.38
N GLU A 655 35.58 -3.73 14.27
CA GLU A 655 36.80 -4.49 14.61
C GLU A 655 37.47 -5.21 13.44
N SER A 656 36.71 -5.54 12.37
CA SER A 656 37.26 -6.14 11.15
C SER A 656 37.61 -5.13 10.06
N GLY A 657 37.57 -3.82 10.37
CA GLY A 657 37.85 -2.74 9.43
C GLY A 657 36.73 -2.47 8.44
N ARG A 658 35.54 -3.05 8.62
CA ARG A 658 34.38 -2.80 7.76
C ARG A 658 33.74 -1.46 8.13
N LEU A 659 33.53 -0.62 7.12
CA LEU A 659 32.74 0.61 7.25
C LEU A 659 31.28 0.24 7.59
N VAL A 660 30.76 0.77 8.71
CA VAL A 660 29.41 0.49 9.23
C VAL A 660 28.56 1.75 9.42
N ALA A 661 29.15 2.94 9.38
CA ALA A 661 28.43 4.20 9.17
C ALA A 661 29.32 5.19 8.38
N ASP A 662 28.73 5.96 7.47
CA ASP A 662 29.35 7.08 6.75
C ASP A 662 28.30 8.20 6.62
N GLU A 663 28.44 9.26 7.40
CA GLU A 663 27.48 10.37 7.47
C GLU A 663 28.23 11.70 7.39
N THR A 664 27.77 12.60 6.52
CA THR A 664 28.31 13.97 6.40
C THR A 664 27.32 14.96 6.96
N GLN A 665 27.77 15.76 7.93
CA GLN A 665 26.95 16.73 8.65
C GLN A 665 27.50 18.14 8.54
N GLU A 666 26.63 19.10 8.25
CA GLU A 666 26.93 20.55 8.30
C GLU A 666 26.79 21.10 9.74
N PHE A 667 27.67 22.04 10.08
CA PHE A 667 27.68 22.79 11.34
C PHE A 667 27.87 24.28 11.08
N SER A 668 27.27 25.15 11.89
CA SER A 668 27.54 26.59 11.86
C SER A 668 28.94 26.93 12.41
N VAL A 669 29.58 27.93 11.81
CA VAL A 669 30.93 28.40 12.16
C VAL A 669 30.95 29.90 12.42
N LEU A 670 31.59 30.32 13.51
CA LEU A 670 32.00 31.72 13.70
C LEU A 670 33.39 31.95 13.10
N THR A 671 33.48 32.90 12.19
CA THR A 671 34.76 33.31 11.53
C THR A 671 35.40 34.54 12.20
N TYR A 672 34.90 34.93 13.37
CA TYR A 672 35.35 36.09 14.15
C TYR A 672 36.87 36.10 14.39
N THR A 673 37.48 37.28 14.30
CA THR A 673 38.85 37.51 14.80
C THR A 673 38.85 37.69 16.32
N LYS A 674 40.03 37.69 16.95
CA LYS A 674 40.17 38.00 18.38
C LYS A 674 39.62 39.39 18.74
N ALA A 675 39.72 40.36 17.83
CA ALA A 675 39.19 41.70 18.03
C ALA A 675 37.65 41.71 18.00
N ASP A 676 37.05 40.95 17.09
CA ASP A 676 35.59 40.81 16.96
C ASP A 676 34.99 40.12 18.19
N MET A 677 35.63 39.05 18.67
CA MET A 677 35.24 38.33 19.89
C MET A 677 35.23 39.27 21.12
N GLN A 678 36.30 40.05 21.32
CA GLN A 678 36.38 40.99 22.43
C GLN A 678 35.35 42.12 22.30
N LYS A 679 35.23 42.74 21.11
CA LYS A 679 34.26 43.79 20.82
C LYS A 679 32.83 43.34 21.13
N LEU A 680 32.48 42.11 20.75
CA LEU A 680 31.17 41.53 21.04
C LEU A 680 30.96 41.29 22.54
N ILE A 681 31.97 40.79 23.27
CA ILE A 681 31.89 40.64 24.74
C ILE A 681 31.70 42.00 25.43
N ASP A 682 32.44 43.03 24.99
CA ASP A 682 32.35 44.38 25.55
C ASP A 682 30.96 44.99 25.28
N GLU A 683 30.43 44.82 24.06
CA GLU A 683 29.09 45.27 23.69
C GLU A 683 28.00 44.56 24.52
N LEU A 684 28.03 43.22 24.57
CA LEU A 684 27.07 42.42 25.34
C LEU A 684 27.13 42.74 26.84
N THR A 685 28.32 43.05 27.37
CA THR A 685 28.50 43.51 28.76
C THR A 685 27.87 44.88 28.97
N ARG A 686 28.17 45.85 28.08
CA ARG A 686 27.63 47.22 28.13
C ARG A 686 26.10 47.27 28.04
N THR A 687 25.49 46.38 27.27
CA THR A 687 24.02 46.31 27.12
C THR A 687 23.34 45.37 28.11
N ASN A 688 24.07 44.75 29.04
CA ASN A 688 23.56 43.71 29.95
C ASN A 688 22.77 42.60 29.22
N SER A 689 23.31 42.13 28.09
CA SER A 689 22.64 41.17 27.22
C SER A 689 22.64 39.76 27.80
N PRO A 690 21.54 38.98 27.69
CA PRO A 690 21.51 37.58 28.13
C PRO A 690 22.53 36.70 27.40
N LEU A 691 22.92 37.07 26.17
CA LEU A 691 23.89 36.33 25.36
C LEU A 691 25.33 36.40 25.90
N LEU A 692 25.60 37.24 26.91
CA LEU A 692 26.96 37.44 27.45
C LEU A 692 27.56 36.16 28.04
N ALA A 693 26.73 35.33 28.68
CA ALA A 693 27.18 34.04 29.22
C ALA A 693 27.60 33.08 28.09
N GLU A 694 26.87 33.10 26.99
CA GLU A 694 27.07 32.23 25.82
C GLU A 694 28.32 32.66 25.05
N ALA A 695 28.53 33.97 24.82
CA ALA A 695 29.76 34.50 24.25
C ALA A 695 31.00 34.18 25.11
N LYS A 696 30.88 34.31 26.44
CA LYS A 696 31.96 33.95 27.37
C LYS A 696 32.26 32.44 27.35
N SER A 697 31.26 31.59 27.22
CA SER A 697 31.43 30.15 27.08
C SER A 697 32.05 29.76 25.74
N ALA A 698 31.62 30.38 24.64
CA ALA A 698 32.06 30.06 23.28
C ALA A 698 33.50 30.52 22.99
N PHE A 699 33.92 31.67 23.53
CA PHE A 699 35.26 32.21 23.22
C PHE A 699 35.83 33.19 24.28
N GLY A 700 35.24 33.29 25.47
CA GLY A 700 35.76 34.16 26.54
C GLY A 700 36.98 33.62 27.28
N THR A 701 37.31 32.33 27.11
CA THR A 701 38.53 31.71 27.64
C THR A 701 39.73 31.97 26.71
N PRO A 702 40.96 32.16 27.25
CA PRO A 702 42.17 32.20 26.42
C PRO A 702 42.36 30.89 25.64
N ASP A 703 42.56 30.99 24.33
CA ASP A 703 42.85 29.84 23.46
C ASP A 703 44.20 29.18 23.86
N PRO A 704 44.21 27.90 24.24
CA PRO A 704 45.42 27.21 24.72
C PRO A 704 46.45 26.88 23.61
N GLY A 705 46.05 26.87 22.33
CA GLY A 705 46.84 26.25 21.25
C GLY A 705 47.46 27.18 20.20
N LEU A 706 47.29 28.51 20.31
CA LEU A 706 47.81 29.46 19.31
C LEU A 706 49.34 29.69 19.38
N ARG A 707 50.12 28.65 19.06
CA ARG A 707 51.55 28.73 18.71
C ARG A 707 51.84 27.88 17.47
N GLY A 708 51.83 28.51 16.30
CA GLY A 708 52.38 27.94 15.07
C GLY A 708 51.45 27.06 14.23
N ALA A 709 50.16 27.40 14.14
CA ALA A 709 49.25 26.74 13.19
C ALA A 709 49.72 27.00 11.74
N SER A 710 49.90 25.93 10.96
CA SER A 710 50.22 26.02 9.53
C SER A 710 48.96 26.33 8.73
N VAL A 711 49.04 27.21 7.74
CA VAL A 711 47.95 27.49 6.82
C VAL A 711 47.87 26.37 5.78
N THR A 712 47.18 25.28 6.12
CA THR A 712 46.82 24.23 5.16
C THR A 712 45.52 24.56 4.45
N SER A 713 45.54 24.56 3.12
CA SER A 713 44.33 24.71 2.30
C SER A 713 43.27 23.65 2.65
N PRO A 714 41.97 23.97 2.57
CA PRO A 714 40.91 23.03 2.88
C PRO A 714 41.04 21.72 2.08
N ILE A 715 41.09 20.59 2.80
CA ILE A 715 40.85 19.29 2.18
C ILE A 715 39.41 19.29 1.68
N THR A 716 39.20 18.98 0.40
CA THR A 716 37.85 18.81 -0.15
C THR A 716 37.22 17.58 0.50
N THR A 717 36.32 17.78 1.46
CA THR A 717 35.43 16.72 1.95
C THR A 717 34.61 16.24 0.77
N ARG A 718 34.65 14.93 0.48
CA ARG A 718 33.81 14.37 -0.58
C ARG A 718 32.34 14.46 -0.11
N PRO A 719 31.41 15.00 -0.91
CA PRO A 719 30.00 14.69 -0.70
C PRO A 719 29.80 13.16 -0.80
N ASN A 720 28.70 12.66 -0.25
CA ASN A 720 28.35 11.24 -0.30
C ASN A 720 28.59 10.65 -1.70
N ALA A 721 29.24 9.50 -1.76
CA ALA A 721 29.72 8.93 -3.01
C ALA A 721 28.57 8.76 -4.02
N THR A 722 28.76 9.27 -5.23
CA THR A 722 27.91 8.95 -6.38
C THR A 722 28.11 7.50 -6.78
N LEU A 723 27.33 6.61 -6.15
CA LEU A 723 26.97 5.34 -6.78
C LEU A 723 26.15 5.68 -8.02
N THR A 724 26.66 5.29 -9.18
CA THR A 724 25.98 5.47 -10.47
C THR A 724 24.64 4.75 -10.45
N THR A 725 23.57 5.47 -10.80
CA THR A 725 22.30 4.88 -11.20
C THR A 725 22.58 3.79 -12.24
N PRO A 726 22.01 2.58 -12.13
CA PRO A 726 22.01 1.66 -13.25
C PRO A 726 21.28 2.34 -14.40
N THR A 727 21.99 2.70 -15.46
CA THR A 727 21.35 3.05 -16.72
C THR A 727 20.72 1.78 -17.27
N ARG A 728 19.46 1.52 -16.90
CA ARG A 728 18.59 0.58 -17.62
C ARG A 728 18.63 1.04 -19.07
N LYS A 729 19.26 0.25 -19.95
CA LYS A 729 19.09 0.46 -21.39
C LYS A 729 17.58 0.45 -21.67
N PRO A 730 17.06 1.31 -22.55
CA PRO A 730 15.66 1.23 -22.96
C PRO A 730 15.31 -0.22 -23.31
N GLY A 731 14.19 -0.70 -22.78
CA GLY A 731 13.58 -1.93 -23.26
C GLY A 731 13.29 -1.75 -24.75
N VAL A 732 13.67 -2.73 -25.57
CA VAL A 732 13.56 -2.59 -27.03
C VAL A 732 12.12 -2.84 -27.45
N THR A 733 11.37 -1.76 -27.65
CA THR A 733 10.09 -1.72 -28.37
C THR A 733 10.09 -0.61 -29.42
N ASP A 734 11.16 -0.54 -30.23
CA ASP A 734 11.18 0.26 -31.47
C ASP A 734 10.24 -0.37 -32.52
N LEU A 735 8.94 -0.09 -32.41
CA LEU A 735 7.96 -0.27 -33.50
C LEU A 735 7.86 1.01 -34.34
N GLY A 736 8.98 1.39 -34.96
CA GLY A 736 9.06 2.39 -36.02
C GLY A 736 9.16 1.72 -37.41
N PRO A 737 8.59 2.31 -38.48
CA PRO A 737 8.48 1.65 -39.78
C PRO A 737 9.83 1.37 -40.44
N ALA A 738 10.00 0.14 -40.94
CA ALA A 738 11.26 -0.34 -41.49
C ALA A 738 11.74 0.45 -42.73
N ALA A 739 12.98 0.95 -42.68
CA ALA A 739 13.66 1.48 -43.85
C ALA A 739 14.05 0.35 -44.82
N PRO A 740 13.94 0.54 -46.15
CA PRO A 740 14.06 -0.54 -47.12
C PRO A 740 15.52 -1.00 -47.31
N THR A 741 15.80 -2.25 -46.98
CA THR A 741 17.10 -2.88 -47.20
C THR A 741 17.26 -3.42 -48.62
N LYS A 742 18.41 -3.14 -49.23
CA LYS A 742 18.78 -3.59 -50.58
C LYS A 742 19.57 -4.92 -50.49
N PRO A 743 19.31 -5.93 -51.32
CA PRO A 743 19.80 -7.29 -51.08
C PRO A 743 21.21 -7.55 -51.62
N THR A 744 21.99 -8.40 -50.92
CA THR A 744 23.09 -9.18 -51.51
C THR A 744 23.34 -10.47 -50.70
N GLU A 745 22.77 -11.57 -51.24
CA GLU A 745 23.23 -12.96 -51.40
C GLU A 745 24.55 -13.53 -50.79
N PRO A 746 24.74 -14.88 -50.75
CA PRO A 746 24.83 -15.59 -49.48
C PRO A 746 26.12 -16.42 -49.29
N THR A 747 26.23 -17.16 -48.18
CA THR A 747 27.15 -18.31 -48.07
C THR A 747 26.51 -19.42 -47.21
N GLU A 748 26.62 -20.65 -47.69
CA GLU A 748 25.88 -21.85 -47.24
C GLU A 748 26.74 -22.75 -46.28
N PRO A 749 26.30 -23.95 -45.82
CA PRO A 749 26.40 -24.31 -44.40
C PRO A 749 27.33 -25.50 -44.11
N THR A 750 27.41 -25.95 -42.84
CA THR A 750 28.03 -27.25 -42.51
C THR A 750 27.36 -27.97 -41.31
N ALA A 751 26.60 -29.02 -41.65
CA ALA A 751 26.43 -30.32 -40.98
C ALA A 751 26.15 -30.44 -39.45
N THR A 752 24.87 -30.65 -39.12
CA THR A 752 24.25 -31.93 -38.64
C THR A 752 24.79 -32.70 -37.39
N PRO A 753 23.93 -33.27 -36.51
CA PRO A 753 24.30 -33.73 -35.15
C PRO A 753 24.16 -35.27 -34.92
N THR A 754 23.60 -35.68 -33.75
CA THR A 754 23.07 -37.03 -33.33
C THR A 754 24.05 -37.92 -32.49
N PRO A 755 23.60 -38.90 -31.67
CA PRO A 755 23.03 -38.70 -30.32
C PRO A 755 23.62 -39.66 -29.25
N THR A 756 23.04 -39.72 -28.03
CA THR A 756 23.10 -40.94 -27.19
C THR A 756 21.78 -41.14 -26.42
N THR A 757 21.36 -42.40 -26.29
CA THR A 757 20.06 -42.88 -25.79
C THR A 757 20.18 -43.67 -24.46
N THR A 758 19.04 -44.20 -23.98
CA THR A 758 18.83 -45.22 -22.92
C THR A 758 18.72 -44.72 -21.46
N ALA A 759 17.88 -45.29 -20.59
CA ALA A 759 16.67 -46.14 -20.77
C ALA A 759 15.84 -46.20 -19.46
N LYS A 760 14.56 -46.62 -19.57
CA LYS A 760 13.64 -46.92 -18.44
C LYS A 760 14.10 -48.14 -17.62
N THR A 761 13.71 -48.20 -16.33
CA THR A 761 12.91 -49.33 -15.75
C THR A 761 12.38 -49.02 -14.34
N ALA A 762 11.15 -49.45 -14.06
CA ALA A 762 10.60 -49.74 -12.72
C ALA A 762 10.40 -51.28 -12.59
N PRO A 763 10.41 -51.84 -11.35
CA PRO A 763 9.26 -52.65 -10.84
C PRO A 763 9.13 -52.68 -9.28
N ASP A 764 8.12 -53.25 -8.59
CA ASP A 764 6.67 -53.43 -8.86
C ASP A 764 5.89 -53.86 -7.55
N SER A 765 4.61 -53.46 -7.45
CA SER A 765 3.45 -54.08 -6.74
C SER A 765 3.53 -54.81 -5.37
N ALA A 766 2.85 -54.23 -4.34
CA ALA A 766 1.72 -54.77 -3.53
C ALA A 766 1.87 -56.03 -2.62
N PRO A 767 0.86 -56.48 -1.79
CA PRO A 767 -0.42 -55.89 -1.34
C PRO A 767 -0.76 -56.07 0.21
N ALA A 768 -2.03 -55.78 0.59
CA ALA A 768 -2.79 -56.21 1.81
C ALA A 768 -2.70 -55.34 3.11
N ALA A 769 -3.75 -55.18 3.95
CA ALA A 769 -5.21 -55.39 3.82
C ALA A 769 -5.99 -54.61 4.93
N ALA A 770 -7.32 -54.53 4.80
CA ALA A 770 -8.24 -53.65 5.56
C ALA A 770 -8.50 -54.01 7.05
N GLN A 771 -8.92 -53.00 7.86
CA GLN A 771 -10.23 -52.92 8.53
C GLN A 771 -10.31 -51.75 9.55
N GLY A 772 -11.51 -51.18 9.78
CA GLY A 772 -11.81 -50.42 11.02
C GLY A 772 -12.54 -49.08 10.83
N SER A 773 -13.85 -49.06 11.08
CA SER A 773 -14.70 -47.86 11.07
C SER A 773 -14.76 -47.12 12.41
N SER A 774 -14.93 -45.80 12.39
CA SER A 774 -16.01 -45.17 13.18
C SER A 774 -16.29 -43.71 12.77
N THR A 775 -17.56 -43.42 12.50
CA THR A 775 -18.13 -42.07 12.43
C THR A 775 -18.18 -41.39 13.81
N ALA A 776 -17.87 -40.10 13.87
CA ALA A 776 -18.25 -39.23 14.98
C ALA A 776 -18.55 -37.81 14.46
N GLY A 777 -19.83 -37.51 14.24
CA GLY A 777 -20.27 -36.15 13.92
C GLY A 777 -20.28 -35.28 15.17
N ILE A 778 -19.87 -34.02 15.04
CA ILE A 778 -19.97 -33.01 16.11
C ILE A 778 -21.10 -32.07 15.74
N ALA A 779 -22.19 -32.13 16.51
CA ALA A 779 -23.27 -31.15 16.44
C ALA A 779 -22.87 -29.87 17.20
N ILE A 780 -23.02 -28.71 16.58
CA ILE A 780 -23.00 -27.42 17.27
C ILE A 780 -24.43 -26.90 17.32
N GLY A 781 -24.92 -26.66 18.54
CA GLY A 781 -26.33 -26.38 18.81
C GLY A 781 -26.71 -24.91 18.63
N VAL A 782 -27.91 -24.69 18.10
CA VAL A 782 -28.58 -23.39 18.05
C VAL A 782 -28.91 -22.92 19.48
N ILE A 783 -28.50 -21.70 19.84
CA ILE A 783 -28.97 -21.02 21.06
C ILE A 783 -30.01 -19.96 20.67
N LEU A 784 -31.28 -20.28 20.93
CA LEU A 784 -32.41 -19.36 20.86
C LEU A 784 -32.57 -18.65 22.20
N GLY A 785 -32.26 -17.34 22.24
CA GLY A 785 -32.42 -16.48 23.42
C GLY A 785 -33.76 -15.75 23.45
N LEU A 786 -34.82 -16.41 23.93
CA LEU A 786 -36.11 -15.76 24.19
C LEU A 786 -36.07 -14.85 25.41
N LEU A 787 -36.45 -13.57 25.25
CA LEU A 787 -36.89 -12.70 26.35
C LEU A 787 -38.18 -11.97 25.97
N THR A 788 -39.24 -12.26 26.72
CA THR A 788 -40.54 -11.55 26.69
C THR A 788 -40.94 -11.20 28.13
N VAL A 789 -41.98 -10.36 28.30
CA VAL A 789 -42.67 -10.04 29.59
C VAL A 789 -41.86 -9.08 30.50
N LEU A 790 -42.29 -7.89 30.95
CA LEU A 790 -43.51 -7.03 30.89
C LEU A 790 -43.03 -5.57 31.13
N GLY A 791 -43.74 -4.47 30.87
CA GLY A 791 -45.11 -4.22 30.39
C GLY A 791 -45.56 -2.80 30.81
N ILE A 792 -46.77 -2.36 30.39
CA ILE A 792 -47.42 -1.06 30.72
C ILE A 792 -46.72 0.17 30.06
N GLY A 793 -47.39 1.10 29.36
CA GLY A 793 -48.80 1.30 29.05
C GLY A 793 -49.08 2.81 28.83
N VAL A 794 -50.15 3.17 28.09
CA VAL A 794 -50.53 4.54 27.67
C VAL A 794 -49.61 5.15 26.58
N GLY A 795 -50.10 5.76 25.49
CA GLY A 795 -51.47 5.85 24.98
C GLY A 795 -51.68 7.01 23.99
N VAL A 796 -52.33 6.70 22.85
CA VAL A 796 -53.16 7.58 21.99
C VAL A 796 -52.51 8.76 21.24
N ALA A 797 -52.89 8.84 19.94
CA ALA A 797 -52.88 9.96 18.99
C ALA A 797 -51.72 10.02 17.97
N ALA A 798 -51.90 10.41 16.71
CA ALA A 798 -53.03 10.46 15.77
C ALA A 798 -52.53 11.20 14.51
N GLN A 799 -52.87 10.69 13.32
CA GLN A 799 -53.02 11.40 12.05
C GLN A 799 -51.86 12.16 11.37
N ALA A 800 -51.81 11.93 10.05
CA ALA A 800 -51.27 12.80 8.98
C ALA A 800 -49.75 13.05 8.95
N GLY A 801 -49.09 13.01 7.78
CA GLY A 801 -49.60 12.70 6.45
C GLY A 801 -48.51 12.92 5.39
N LEU A 802 -48.67 12.25 4.25
CA LEU A 802 -47.89 12.35 3.01
C LEU A 802 -47.05 13.63 2.84
N PHE A 803 -45.73 13.46 2.75
CA PHE A 803 -44.92 13.85 1.59
C PHE A 803 -43.78 12.84 1.41
#